data_AF-A0A8C3MSX2-F1
#
_entry.id   AF-A0A8C3MSX2-F1
#
_cell.length_a   1.000
_cell.length_b   1.000
_cell.length_c   1.000
_cell.angle_alpha   90.00
_cell.angle_beta   90.00
_cell.angle_gamma   90.00
#
_symmetry.space_group_name_H-M   'P 1'
#
loop_
_entity.id
_entity.type
_entity.pdbx_description
1 polymer ?
#
loop_
_entity_poly.entity_id
_entity_poly.type
_entity_poly.pdbx_seq_one_letter_code
_entity_poly.pdbx_strand_id
1 'polypeptide(L)'
;MADGARSLRGSGGGSPASSPVLGGRGRAAVGGSSPPGHAFRRVTLTKPTFCHYCTDFIWGLAGYQCEVCNFMSHEKCLKNVKIPCSCIAPSLVRVPVAHCFGPPGLYKKKFCAVCRKSLESPAFRCEVCELHVHTDCILFACSDCRQCHQDGHLDHDTYHHHWREGNLSSSARCEFCKKTCGSSEVLSGMRCEWCGILAHAACCVIVPPECTFGRLRNMILPPSCVQLFSRNFSKLHCFRISENLQTESDEDDDVDGSTQGSTKDIQISTDSSKQTLKIFDGNDAVKRNQFRLISVPRIAKNEEVVEAALRAYYINDDQQEYELQTFTQQVLLSDDVINRNDAAEDSNLGSVFRESVPEAWIIRAKPKDEEVIRIYPAWLKVQFLSLFQDFSEWTSIRQMNQTRFYIVENSKSIVQVNLFVGGLPPQLSPEEYTNILKEELAIKTNVVSVSHVYQAQGAVVLQISCFSEAERIYMLVKDTVVNDKPLNAVVIPAVMASKIPQNCCPLLVFVNPKSGGLKGRDLLYSFRKLLNPHQVFELTNGGPLPGFHTFSKVPSFRVLVCGGDGTVGWVLGALEEIRHKLVCSEPSVAILPLGTGNDLGRVLRWGAGYSGEDPYSILVSVDEADDVLMDRWTILLDAEEPAEGAENGIAEPEPPKIVQMNNYCGLGIDAELSLDFHHAREEEPGKFNSRFHNKGVYVKVGLQKISHTRNLHKDIKLQVDQHEVELPSIEGLIFINIPSWGSGADLWGSESDNRFEKPRIDDGLLEVVGVTGVVHMGQVQGGFRSGIRIAQGSYFRVTLLKPIPVQVDGEPWIQAPGQIIISAAGPKVLDVGFS
;
A
#
# COMPACT_ATOMS: atom_id res chain seq x y z
N MET A 1 44.28 -36.24 -13.40
CA MET A 1 43.86 -37.60 -13.00
C MET A 1 42.44 -37.45 -12.47
N ALA A 2 41.44 -37.51 -13.34
CA ALA A 2 40.80 -38.72 -13.85
C ALA A 2 39.94 -39.43 -12.77
N ASP A 3 38.63 -39.32 -13.03
CA ASP A 3 37.51 -40.23 -12.75
C ASP A 3 36.98 -40.49 -11.33
N GLY A 4 35.64 -40.42 -11.26
CA GLY A 4 34.84 -40.88 -10.13
C GLY A 4 33.36 -40.52 -10.16
N ALA A 5 32.69 -40.61 -11.31
CA ALA A 5 31.26 -40.38 -11.45
C ALA A 5 30.41 -41.36 -10.59
N ARG A 6 29.54 -40.83 -9.72
CA ARG A 6 28.34 -41.53 -9.23
C ARG A 6 27.12 -40.64 -9.44
N SER A 7 26.35 -40.98 -10.47
CA SER A 7 25.02 -40.45 -10.75
C SER A 7 24.06 -40.91 -9.67
N LEU A 8 23.72 -40.01 -8.74
CA LEU A 8 22.51 -40.11 -7.92
C LEU A 8 21.38 -39.48 -8.74
N ARG A 9 20.47 -40.32 -9.22
CA ARG A 9 19.17 -39.88 -9.75
C ARG A 9 18.40 -39.18 -8.62
N GLY A 10 18.52 -37.87 -8.55
CA GLY A 10 17.63 -37.03 -7.77
C GLY A 10 16.26 -36.99 -8.44
N SER A 11 15.27 -37.60 -7.78
CA SER A 11 13.85 -37.45 -8.11
C SER A 11 13.47 -35.98 -7.93
N GLY A 12 13.50 -35.21 -9.02
CA GLY A 12 13.14 -33.79 -9.02
C GLY A 12 11.65 -33.61 -8.69
N GLY A 13 11.37 -33.25 -7.45
CA GLY A 13 10.07 -32.72 -7.04
C GLY A 13 9.90 -31.32 -7.63
N GLY A 14 8.95 -31.17 -8.55
CA GLY A 14 8.58 -29.85 -9.07
C GLY A 14 7.72 -29.10 -8.06
N SER A 15 8.24 -28.00 -7.53
CA SER A 15 7.48 -27.03 -6.74
C SER A 15 6.58 -26.18 -7.66
N PRO A 16 5.28 -25.96 -7.35
CA PRO A 16 4.40 -25.15 -8.20
C PRO A 16 4.65 -23.66 -7.96
N ALA A 17 5.11 -22.93 -8.98
CA ALA A 17 5.07 -21.46 -8.97
C ALA A 17 3.64 -20.95 -9.28
N SER A 18 3.29 -19.80 -8.70
CA SER A 18 1.96 -19.15 -8.73
C SER A 18 1.73 -18.23 -9.95
N SER A 19 2.73 -18.04 -10.81
CA SER A 19 2.58 -17.37 -12.12
C SER A 19 2.23 -18.39 -13.22
N PRO A 20 1.63 -17.98 -14.36
CA PRO A 20 1.56 -18.82 -15.55
C PRO A 20 2.99 -19.19 -15.97
N VAL A 21 3.41 -20.42 -15.62
CA VAL A 21 4.76 -20.91 -15.85
C VAL A 21 5.00 -21.01 -17.37
N LEU A 22 5.90 -20.18 -17.90
CA LEU A 22 6.44 -20.30 -19.27
C LEU A 22 7.54 -21.39 -19.39
N GLY A 23 7.81 -22.13 -18.31
CA GLY A 23 8.81 -23.22 -18.25
C GLY A 23 8.18 -24.61 -18.38
N GLY A 24 8.49 -25.30 -19.47
CA GLY A 24 7.94 -26.61 -19.78
C GLY A 24 8.43 -27.76 -18.90
N ARG A 25 7.52 -28.71 -18.64
CA ARG A 25 7.73 -30.16 -18.71
C ARG A 25 6.37 -30.86 -18.62
N GLY A 26 5.71 -30.98 -19.77
CA GLY A 26 4.61 -31.91 -20.02
C GLY A 26 4.87 -32.58 -21.35
N ARG A 27 5.13 -33.89 -21.35
CA ARG A 27 5.23 -34.68 -22.57
C ARG A 27 3.84 -34.77 -23.20
N ALA A 28 3.62 -34.09 -24.33
CA ALA A 28 2.69 -34.52 -25.38
C ALA A 28 2.95 -33.76 -26.69
N ALA A 29 3.05 -34.54 -27.78
CA ALA A 29 2.99 -34.22 -29.21
C ALA A 29 4.06 -33.30 -29.84
N VAL A 30 4.95 -33.94 -30.61
CA VAL A 30 5.73 -33.32 -31.69
C VAL A 30 4.77 -32.97 -32.82
N GLY A 31 4.56 -31.67 -33.05
CA GLY A 31 3.80 -31.09 -34.15
C GLY A 31 3.78 -29.56 -33.97
N GLY A 32 4.11 -28.79 -35.02
CA GLY A 32 4.39 -27.35 -34.95
C GLY A 32 3.40 -26.56 -34.08
N SER A 33 3.84 -26.12 -32.90
CA SER A 33 2.95 -25.57 -31.89
C SER A 33 2.57 -24.12 -32.23
N SER A 34 1.28 -23.89 -32.45
CA SER A 34 0.66 -22.56 -32.47
C SER A 34 0.98 -21.78 -31.17
N PRO A 35 1.01 -20.44 -31.21
CA PRO A 35 1.21 -19.63 -30.00
C PRO A 35 0.12 -19.92 -28.95
N PRO A 36 0.45 -20.00 -27.65
CA PRO A 36 -0.48 -20.53 -26.64
C PRO A 36 -1.79 -19.74 -26.56
N GLY A 37 -2.88 -20.33 -27.06
CA GLY A 37 -4.23 -19.79 -27.00
C GLY A 37 -4.49 -18.54 -27.87
N HIS A 38 -3.57 -18.14 -28.74
CA HIS A 38 -3.81 -16.98 -29.63
C HIS A 38 -4.43 -17.42 -30.96
N ALA A 39 -5.52 -16.75 -31.35
CA ALA A 39 -6.09 -16.83 -32.69
C ALA A 39 -5.62 -15.61 -33.50
N PHE A 40 -4.57 -15.78 -34.32
CA PHE A 40 -4.00 -14.68 -35.11
C PHE A 40 -4.69 -14.52 -36.46
N ARG A 41 -5.09 -13.29 -36.77
CA ARG A 41 -5.59 -12.89 -38.09
C ARG A 41 -4.68 -11.85 -38.71
N ARG A 42 -4.48 -11.95 -40.03
CA ARG A 42 -3.80 -10.91 -40.81
C ARG A 42 -4.69 -9.68 -40.92
N VAL A 43 -4.16 -8.52 -40.55
CA VAL A 43 -4.87 -7.23 -40.56
C VAL A 43 -4.10 -6.20 -41.38
N THR A 44 -4.84 -5.29 -42.01
CA THR A 44 -4.25 -4.14 -42.70
C THR A 44 -4.02 -3.01 -41.69
N LEU A 45 -2.79 -2.51 -41.62
CA LEU A 45 -2.39 -1.49 -40.65
C LEU A 45 -2.53 -0.11 -41.28
N THR A 46 -3.36 0.74 -40.67
CA THR A 46 -3.60 2.14 -41.11
C THR A 46 -2.90 3.16 -40.22
N LYS A 47 -2.30 2.72 -39.12
CA LYS A 47 -1.58 3.55 -38.15
C LYS A 47 -0.25 2.89 -37.78
N PRO A 48 0.75 3.68 -37.33
CA PRO A 48 1.98 3.14 -36.78
C PRO A 48 1.69 2.07 -35.73
N THR A 49 2.17 0.85 -35.95
CA THR A 49 1.87 -0.31 -35.09
C THR A 49 3.14 -1.10 -34.81
N PHE A 50 3.30 -1.56 -33.58
CA PHE A 50 4.51 -2.22 -33.10
C PHE A 50 4.23 -3.66 -32.68
N CYS A 51 5.24 -4.50 -32.81
CA CYS A 51 5.18 -5.90 -32.41
C CYS A 51 5.30 -6.04 -30.88
N HIS A 52 4.38 -6.73 -30.22
CA HIS A 52 4.46 -6.98 -28.77
C HIS A 52 5.62 -7.92 -28.39
N TYR A 53 6.05 -8.77 -29.34
CA TYR A 53 7.15 -9.72 -29.10
C TYR A 53 8.53 -9.07 -29.19
N CYS A 54 8.86 -8.38 -30.29
CA CYS A 54 10.19 -7.79 -30.48
C CYS A 54 10.24 -6.27 -30.28
N THR A 55 9.12 -5.62 -29.99
CA THR A 55 8.96 -4.17 -29.81
C THR A 55 9.23 -3.31 -31.05
N ASP A 56 9.71 -3.90 -32.15
CA ASP A 56 9.97 -3.16 -33.40
C ASP A 56 8.69 -2.79 -34.15
N PHE A 57 8.82 -1.74 -34.95
CA PHE A 57 7.81 -1.30 -35.90
C PHE A 57 7.45 -2.40 -36.92
N ILE A 58 6.16 -2.54 -37.24
CA ILE A 58 5.69 -3.45 -38.28
C ILE A 58 5.73 -2.72 -39.63
N TRP A 59 6.77 -2.98 -40.41
CA TRP A 59 6.94 -2.42 -41.75
C TRP A 59 5.90 -2.97 -42.74
N GLY A 60 5.30 -2.07 -43.52
CA GLY A 60 4.31 -2.39 -44.55
C GLY A 60 2.86 -2.20 -44.09
N LEU A 61 1.92 -2.52 -44.98
CA LEU A 61 0.48 -2.36 -44.73
C LEU A 61 -0.15 -3.57 -44.00
N ALA A 62 0.60 -4.57 -43.57
CA ALA A 62 0.04 -5.79 -42.98
C ALA A 62 0.77 -6.25 -41.72
N GLY A 63 -0.01 -6.67 -40.71
CA GLY A 63 0.47 -7.31 -39.48
C GLY A 63 -0.46 -8.45 -39.05
N TYR A 64 -0.10 -9.16 -37.98
CA TYR A 64 -0.94 -10.21 -37.41
C TYR A 64 -1.42 -9.78 -36.02
N GLN A 65 -2.73 -9.79 -35.82
CA GLN A 65 -3.37 -9.42 -34.57
C GLN A 65 -4.10 -10.63 -33.98
N CYS A 66 -3.90 -10.87 -32.69
CA CYS A 66 -4.74 -11.82 -31.95
C CYS A 66 -6.16 -11.25 -31.81
N GLU A 67 -7.16 -11.98 -32.25
CA GLU A 67 -8.57 -11.54 -32.24
C GLU A 67 -9.17 -11.45 -30.83
N VAL A 68 -8.50 -11.99 -29.82
CA VAL A 68 -8.94 -12.00 -28.42
C VAL A 68 -8.28 -10.88 -27.62
N CYS A 69 -6.96 -10.95 -27.45
CA CYS A 69 -6.23 -10.03 -26.58
C CYS A 69 -5.56 -8.87 -27.32
N ASN A 70 -5.76 -8.71 -28.63
CA ASN A 70 -5.13 -7.69 -29.48
C ASN A 70 -3.60 -7.74 -29.55
N PHE A 71 -2.97 -8.89 -29.23
CA PHE A 71 -1.52 -9.07 -29.39
C PHE A 71 -1.13 -8.83 -30.86
N MET A 72 -0.31 -7.81 -31.11
CA MET A 72 0.25 -7.53 -32.43
C MET A 72 1.59 -8.22 -32.61
N SER A 73 1.78 -8.90 -33.75
CA SER A 73 3.02 -9.62 -34.08
C SER A 73 3.40 -9.42 -35.55
N HIS A 74 4.70 -9.42 -35.85
CA HIS A 74 5.16 -9.70 -37.22
C HIS A 74 4.87 -11.16 -37.56
N GLU A 75 4.71 -11.45 -38.84
CA GLU A 75 4.60 -12.83 -39.35
C GLU A 75 5.79 -13.69 -38.89
N LYS A 76 7.01 -13.18 -39.04
CA LYS A 76 8.26 -13.85 -38.60
C LYS A 76 8.33 -14.11 -37.10
N CYS A 77 7.61 -13.34 -36.29
CA CYS A 77 7.64 -13.40 -34.83
C CYS A 77 6.60 -14.37 -34.26
N LEU A 78 5.57 -14.75 -35.02
CA LEU A 78 4.47 -15.61 -34.55
C LEU A 78 4.97 -16.89 -33.86
N LYS A 79 5.89 -17.62 -34.50
CA LYS A 79 6.44 -18.88 -33.97
C LYS A 79 7.20 -18.75 -32.64
N ASN A 80 7.59 -17.53 -32.27
CA ASN A 80 8.36 -17.26 -31.06
C ASN A 80 7.50 -16.67 -29.93
N VAL A 81 6.21 -16.39 -30.16
CA VAL A 81 5.31 -15.90 -29.14
C VAL A 81 5.09 -16.98 -28.08
N LYS A 82 5.58 -16.73 -26.87
CA LYS A 82 5.41 -17.62 -25.71
C LYS A 82 4.36 -17.13 -24.73
N ILE A 83 4.10 -15.83 -24.70
CA ILE A 83 3.14 -15.20 -23.79
C ILE A 83 1.74 -15.78 -24.04
N PRO A 84 1.07 -16.33 -23.02
CA PRO A 84 -0.26 -16.91 -23.18
C PRO A 84 -1.31 -15.82 -23.50
N CYS A 85 -2.30 -16.18 -24.30
CA CYS A 85 -3.45 -15.31 -24.55
C CYS A 85 -4.31 -15.16 -23.28
N SER A 86 -4.98 -14.02 -23.13
CA SER A 86 -5.86 -13.71 -22.00
C SER A 86 -7.04 -14.69 -21.84
N CYS A 87 -7.43 -15.40 -22.91
CA CYS A 87 -8.46 -16.43 -22.83
C CYS A 87 -7.99 -17.73 -22.14
N ILE A 88 -6.69 -18.02 -22.16
CA ILE A 88 -6.14 -19.22 -21.51
C ILE A 88 -5.35 -18.89 -20.24
N ALA A 89 -4.89 -17.64 -20.07
CA ALA A 89 -4.10 -17.26 -18.90
C ALA A 89 -4.76 -17.65 -17.55
N PRO A 90 -6.08 -17.48 -17.35
CA PRO A 90 -6.74 -17.91 -16.11
C PRO A 90 -6.66 -19.42 -15.84
N SER A 91 -6.63 -20.27 -16.88
CA SER A 91 -6.51 -21.73 -16.69
C SER A 91 -5.09 -22.19 -16.37
N LEU A 92 -4.09 -21.33 -16.56
CA LEU A 92 -2.70 -21.58 -16.21
C LEU A 92 -2.39 -21.25 -14.74
N VAL A 93 -3.28 -20.54 -14.04
CA VAL A 93 -3.14 -20.23 -12.62
C VAL A 93 -3.45 -21.46 -11.79
N ARG A 94 -2.44 -21.94 -11.05
CA ARG A 94 -2.58 -23.09 -10.15
C ARG A 94 -3.16 -22.70 -8.79
N VAL A 95 -2.77 -21.53 -8.30
CA VAL A 95 -3.15 -21.02 -6.98
C VAL A 95 -3.66 -19.60 -7.19
N PRO A 96 -4.98 -19.38 -7.11
CA PRO A 96 -5.54 -18.07 -7.36
C PRO A 96 -5.17 -17.13 -6.23
N VAL A 97 -4.60 -15.99 -6.59
CA VAL A 97 -4.18 -14.94 -5.68
C VAL A 97 -4.81 -13.64 -6.18
N ALA A 98 -5.84 -13.15 -5.48
CA ALA A 98 -6.61 -11.99 -5.91
C ALA A 98 -5.75 -10.71 -6.01
N HIS A 99 -6.16 -9.79 -6.88
CA HIS A 99 -5.59 -8.45 -6.95
C HIS A 99 -6.23 -7.52 -5.92
N CYS A 100 -5.47 -6.54 -5.44
CA CYS A 100 -5.99 -5.43 -4.62
C CYS A 100 -6.11 -4.21 -5.52
N PHE A 101 -7.25 -4.02 -6.18
CA PHE A 101 -7.48 -2.87 -7.05
C PHE A 101 -7.89 -1.66 -6.21
N GLY A 102 -7.17 -0.55 -6.38
CA GLY A 102 -7.58 0.76 -5.85
C GLY A 102 -8.69 1.39 -6.70
N PRO A 103 -9.07 2.66 -6.44
CA PRO A 103 -10.02 3.37 -7.29
C PRO A 103 -9.52 3.51 -8.75
N PRO A 104 -10.43 3.74 -9.71
CA PRO A 104 -10.04 4.08 -11.07
C PRO A 104 -9.21 5.35 -11.12
N GLY A 105 -8.14 5.33 -11.92
CA GLY A 105 -7.25 6.48 -12.14
C GLY A 105 -6.81 6.61 -13.60
N LEU A 106 -6.24 7.76 -13.95
CA LEU A 106 -5.71 8.02 -15.29
C LEU A 106 -4.24 7.57 -15.37
N TYR A 107 -3.96 6.58 -16.22
CA TYR A 107 -2.63 5.99 -16.36
C TYR A 107 -2.09 6.20 -17.78
N LYS A 108 -1.60 7.41 -18.06
CA LYS A 108 -1.04 7.79 -19.37
C LYS A 108 0.11 6.86 -19.78
N LYS A 109 0.17 6.50 -21.06
CA LYS A 109 1.22 5.63 -21.64
C LYS A 109 1.33 4.25 -20.96
N LYS A 110 0.20 3.74 -20.45
CA LYS A 110 0.09 2.38 -19.92
C LYS A 110 -0.90 1.59 -20.75
N PHE A 111 -0.76 0.27 -20.69
CA PHE A 111 -1.58 -0.68 -21.45
C PHE A 111 -2.32 -1.61 -20.50
N CYS A 112 -3.53 -1.99 -20.89
CA CYS A 112 -4.33 -2.98 -20.20
C CYS A 112 -3.69 -4.38 -20.32
N ALA A 113 -3.49 -5.07 -19.20
CA ALA A 113 -2.91 -6.41 -19.19
C ALA A 113 -3.82 -7.49 -19.78
N VAL A 114 -5.11 -7.21 -19.95
CA VAL A 114 -6.09 -8.14 -20.55
C VAL A 114 -6.20 -7.95 -22.05
N CYS A 115 -6.55 -6.74 -22.50
CA CYS A 115 -6.84 -6.47 -23.91
C CYS A 115 -5.68 -5.83 -24.67
N ARG A 116 -4.56 -5.50 -24.00
CA ARG A 116 -3.32 -4.91 -24.55
C ARG A 116 -3.46 -3.54 -25.21
N LYS A 117 -4.65 -2.93 -25.18
CA LYS A 117 -4.87 -1.57 -25.67
C LYS A 117 -4.39 -0.52 -24.65
N SER A 118 -4.09 0.67 -25.16
CA SER A 118 -3.73 1.85 -24.37
C SER A 118 -4.83 2.21 -23.36
N LEU A 119 -4.41 2.68 -22.18
CA LEU A 119 -5.29 3.21 -21.13
C LEU A 119 -5.46 4.73 -21.34
N GLU A 120 -6.46 5.09 -22.13
CA GLU A 120 -6.82 6.49 -22.43
C GLU A 120 -7.92 7.04 -21.52
N SER A 121 -8.65 6.14 -20.83
CA SER A 121 -9.72 6.44 -19.90
C SER A 121 -9.37 5.94 -18.48
N PRO A 122 -10.14 6.33 -17.44
CA PRO A 122 -9.95 5.81 -16.10
C PRO A 122 -9.90 4.27 -16.09
N ALA A 123 -8.88 3.74 -15.43
CA ALA A 123 -8.59 2.32 -15.38
C ALA A 123 -8.22 1.91 -13.95
N PHE A 124 -8.22 0.61 -13.67
CA PHE A 124 -7.85 0.08 -12.35
C PHE A 124 -6.37 -0.29 -12.32
N ARG A 125 -5.73 -0.06 -11.17
CA ARG A 125 -4.36 -0.46 -10.87
C ARG A 125 -4.35 -1.31 -9.61
N CYS A 126 -3.69 -2.47 -9.67
CA CYS A 126 -3.42 -3.25 -8.47
C CYS A 126 -2.34 -2.57 -7.62
N GLU A 127 -2.64 -2.31 -6.35
CA GLU A 127 -1.75 -1.66 -5.37
C GLU A 127 -0.57 -2.54 -4.92
N VAL A 128 -0.58 -3.84 -5.28
CA VAL A 128 0.47 -4.81 -4.89
C VAL A 128 1.41 -5.15 -6.05
N CYS A 129 0.88 -5.41 -7.25
CA CYS A 129 1.69 -5.89 -8.39
C CYS A 129 1.58 -5.01 -9.64
N GLU A 130 0.94 -3.83 -9.53
CA GLU A 130 0.78 -2.86 -10.62
C GLU A 130 0.17 -3.43 -11.91
N LEU A 131 -0.69 -4.44 -11.79
CA LEU A 131 -1.52 -4.84 -12.91
C LEU A 131 -2.47 -3.68 -13.25
N HIS A 132 -2.42 -3.20 -14.49
CA HIS A 132 -3.33 -2.18 -14.98
C HIS A 132 -4.36 -2.80 -15.92
N VAL A 133 -5.64 -2.47 -15.71
CA VAL A 133 -6.76 -3.02 -16.50
C VAL A 133 -7.82 -1.95 -16.74
N HIS A 134 -8.42 -1.91 -17.94
CA HIS A 134 -9.60 -1.08 -18.18
C HIS A 134 -10.75 -1.49 -17.26
N THR A 135 -11.69 -0.57 -17.01
CA THR A 135 -12.94 -0.83 -16.29
C THR A 135 -13.66 -2.07 -16.80
N ASP A 136 -13.82 -2.20 -18.12
CA ASP A 136 -14.50 -3.38 -18.67
C ASP A 136 -13.63 -4.64 -18.68
N CYS A 137 -12.31 -4.50 -18.48
CA CYS A 137 -11.38 -5.63 -18.47
C CYS A 137 -11.14 -6.19 -17.07
N ILE A 138 -11.52 -5.48 -16.00
CA ILE A 138 -11.22 -5.87 -14.61
C ILE A 138 -11.75 -7.27 -14.29
N LEU A 139 -12.97 -7.59 -14.76
CA LEU A 139 -13.58 -8.89 -14.51
C LEU A 139 -12.78 -10.03 -15.14
N PHE A 140 -11.98 -9.75 -16.18
CA PHE A 140 -11.18 -10.70 -16.96
C PHE A 140 -9.71 -10.74 -16.52
N ALA A 141 -9.35 -9.95 -15.51
CA ALA A 141 -8.02 -9.99 -14.93
C ALA A 141 -7.75 -11.38 -14.33
N CYS A 142 -6.58 -11.94 -14.65
CA CYS A 142 -6.15 -13.22 -14.12
C CYS A 142 -5.88 -13.09 -12.61
N SER A 143 -6.40 -14.00 -11.77
CA SER A 143 -6.16 -14.00 -10.32
C SER A 143 -4.76 -14.52 -9.97
N ASP A 144 -3.72 -13.81 -10.40
CA ASP A 144 -2.32 -14.21 -10.32
C ASP A 144 -1.45 -13.12 -9.64
N CYS A 145 -2.02 -12.37 -8.70
CA CYS A 145 -1.28 -11.37 -7.95
C CYS A 145 -0.14 -12.01 -7.13
N ARG A 146 0.80 -11.18 -6.67
CA ARG A 146 1.94 -11.63 -5.87
C ARG A 146 1.47 -12.26 -4.55
N GLN A 147 1.95 -13.46 -4.25
CA GLN A 147 1.71 -14.13 -2.97
C GLN A 147 2.59 -13.50 -1.88
N CYS A 148 1.98 -12.88 -0.87
CA CYS A 148 2.71 -12.12 0.16
C CYS A 148 2.79 -12.84 1.53
N HIS A 149 2.15 -14.01 1.66
CA HIS A 149 2.09 -14.82 2.88
C HIS A 149 1.75 -16.29 2.56
N GLN A 150 1.94 -17.18 3.53
CA GLN A 150 1.47 -18.55 3.53
C GLN A 150 0.02 -18.64 4.05
N ASP A 151 -0.81 -19.41 3.34
CA ASP A 151 -2.19 -19.75 3.73
C ASP A 151 -2.24 -21.11 4.47
N GLY A 152 -1.21 -21.46 5.23
CA GLY A 152 -1.21 -22.57 6.21
C GLY A 152 -0.96 -23.99 5.68
N HIS A 153 -0.73 -24.21 4.39
CA HIS A 153 -0.71 -25.57 3.82
C HIS A 153 0.60 -26.08 3.22
N LEU A 154 1.68 -25.30 3.15
CA LEU A 154 2.97 -25.79 2.66
C LEU A 154 4.13 -24.89 3.09
N ASP A 155 5.23 -25.51 3.51
CA ASP A 155 6.53 -24.87 3.47
C ASP A 155 7.10 -24.93 2.06
N HIS A 156 7.61 -23.80 1.58
CA HIS A 156 8.33 -23.73 0.32
C HIS A 156 9.82 -23.61 0.64
N ASP A 157 10.59 -24.64 0.31
CA ASP A 157 12.05 -24.62 0.47
C ASP A 157 12.73 -23.62 -0.48
N THR A 158 12.08 -23.28 -1.61
CA THR A 158 12.62 -22.40 -2.65
C THR A 158 11.55 -21.46 -3.22
N TYR A 159 11.84 -20.17 -3.27
CA TYR A 159 10.96 -19.14 -3.83
C TYR A 159 11.23 -18.93 -5.32
N HIS A 160 10.19 -18.88 -6.16
CA HIS A 160 10.33 -18.69 -7.60
C HIS A 160 10.07 -17.24 -8.00
N HIS A 161 10.59 -16.82 -9.17
CA HIS A 161 10.25 -15.52 -9.73
C HIS A 161 8.75 -15.40 -10.03
N HIS A 162 8.13 -14.33 -9.53
CA HIS A 162 6.76 -13.94 -9.90
C HIS A 162 6.80 -12.97 -11.08
N TRP A 163 6.62 -13.47 -12.30
CA TRP A 163 6.77 -12.65 -13.52
C TRP A 163 5.46 -11.93 -13.89
N ARG A 164 5.55 -10.61 -14.10
CA ARG A 164 4.46 -9.78 -14.61
C ARG A 164 4.86 -9.18 -15.96
N GLU A 165 3.93 -9.17 -16.90
CA GLU A 165 4.13 -8.58 -18.22
C GLU A 165 3.95 -7.06 -18.21
N GLY A 166 4.87 -6.38 -18.89
CA GLY A 166 4.63 -5.08 -19.51
C GLY A 166 4.68 -3.85 -18.60
N ASN A 167 4.24 -2.73 -19.18
CA ASN A 167 4.21 -1.38 -18.56
C ASN A 167 5.57 -0.88 -18.02
N LEU A 168 6.66 -1.43 -18.55
CA LEU A 168 8.04 -1.07 -18.21
C LEU A 168 8.47 0.22 -18.90
N SER A 169 9.47 0.90 -18.33
CA SER A 169 10.13 2.04 -18.99
C SER A 169 10.68 1.64 -20.37
N SER A 170 10.65 2.55 -21.34
CA SER A 170 11.32 2.34 -22.64
C SER A 170 12.84 2.19 -22.52
N SER A 171 13.42 2.61 -21.39
CA SER A 171 14.83 2.37 -21.05
C SER A 171 15.09 1.04 -20.34
N ALA A 172 14.07 0.24 -20.04
CA ALA A 172 14.21 -1.04 -19.36
C ALA A 172 15.09 -2.01 -20.14
N ARG A 173 16.09 -2.60 -19.48
CA ARG A 173 17.04 -3.53 -20.10
C ARG A 173 16.87 -4.94 -19.54
N CYS A 174 16.88 -5.93 -20.43
CA CYS A 174 16.81 -7.33 -20.05
C CYS A 174 18.09 -7.76 -19.33
N GLU A 175 17.93 -8.41 -18.18
CA GLU A 175 19.04 -8.89 -17.36
C GLU A 175 19.91 -9.93 -18.07
N PHE A 176 19.30 -10.76 -18.92
CA PHE A 176 20.01 -11.82 -19.64
C PHE A 176 20.78 -11.29 -20.86
N CYS A 177 20.10 -10.64 -21.82
CA CYS A 177 20.72 -10.23 -23.07
C CYS A 177 21.22 -8.77 -23.10
N LYS A 178 20.96 -8.00 -22.03
CA LYS A 178 21.32 -6.57 -21.87
C LYS A 178 20.73 -5.60 -22.91
N LYS A 179 19.84 -6.07 -23.80
CA LYS A 179 19.09 -5.24 -24.75
C LYS A 179 17.82 -4.67 -24.12
N THR A 180 17.31 -3.59 -24.69
CA THR A 180 16.03 -2.98 -24.29
C THR A 180 14.89 -4.00 -24.39
N CYS A 181 14.09 -4.10 -23.33
CA CYS A 181 12.93 -5.01 -23.25
C CYS A 181 11.62 -4.31 -22.91
N GLY A 182 11.64 -3.03 -22.55
CA GLY A 182 10.43 -2.22 -22.36
C GLY A 182 10.06 -1.42 -23.60
N SER A 183 8.82 -0.95 -23.67
CA SER A 183 8.30 -0.15 -24.77
C SER A 183 7.25 0.84 -24.28
N SER A 184 7.22 2.05 -24.85
CA SER A 184 6.15 3.04 -24.68
C SER A 184 4.97 2.81 -25.62
N GLU A 185 5.15 2.00 -26.67
CA GLU A 185 4.20 1.86 -27.77
C GLU A 185 3.34 0.60 -27.66
N VAL A 186 3.81 -0.41 -26.92
CA VAL A 186 3.13 -1.69 -26.71
C VAL A 186 3.42 -2.29 -25.35
N LEU A 187 2.51 -3.13 -24.86
CA LEU A 187 2.72 -3.96 -23.67
C LEU A 187 3.80 -5.03 -23.97
N SER A 188 5.02 -4.84 -23.46
CA SER A 188 6.12 -5.78 -23.67
C SER A 188 7.13 -5.80 -22.51
N GLY A 189 7.92 -6.87 -22.46
CA GLY A 189 8.86 -7.15 -21.38
C GLY A 189 8.20 -7.80 -20.17
N MET A 190 9.02 -8.34 -19.28
CA MET A 190 8.61 -9.01 -18.06
C MET A 190 9.41 -8.45 -16.88
N ARG A 191 8.76 -8.30 -15.73
CA ARG A 191 9.39 -7.91 -14.46
C ARG A 191 9.09 -8.94 -13.40
N CYS A 192 10.09 -9.30 -12.61
CA CYS A 192 9.83 -10.06 -11.39
C CYS A 192 9.31 -9.13 -10.29
N GLU A 193 8.15 -9.43 -9.72
CA GLU A 193 7.52 -8.63 -8.66
C GLU A 193 8.20 -8.76 -7.28
N TRP A 194 9.24 -9.59 -7.15
CA TRP A 194 10.03 -9.72 -5.92
C TRP A 194 11.43 -9.11 -6.08
N CYS A 195 12.26 -9.64 -6.98
CA CYS A 195 13.62 -9.14 -7.16
C CYS A 195 13.76 -7.96 -8.14
N GLY A 196 12.69 -7.58 -8.83
CA GLY A 196 12.70 -6.45 -9.78
C GLY A 196 13.42 -6.71 -11.11
N ILE A 197 14.03 -7.89 -11.29
CA ILE A 197 14.73 -8.24 -12.54
C ILE A 197 13.79 -8.10 -13.73
N LEU A 198 14.31 -7.49 -14.80
CA LEU A 198 13.61 -7.28 -16.07
C LEU A 198 14.12 -8.26 -17.11
N ALA A 199 13.24 -8.80 -17.94
CA ALA A 199 13.63 -9.67 -19.04
C ALA A 199 12.66 -9.58 -20.22
N HIS A 200 13.11 -9.91 -21.43
CA HIS A 200 12.15 -10.24 -22.49
C HIS A 200 11.38 -11.51 -22.10
N ALA A 201 10.13 -11.65 -22.56
CA ALA A 201 9.36 -12.86 -22.33
C ALA A 201 10.06 -14.14 -22.82
N ALA A 202 10.82 -14.05 -23.91
CA ALA A 202 11.65 -15.15 -24.40
C ALA A 202 12.93 -15.40 -23.59
N CYS A 203 13.41 -14.42 -22.82
CA CYS A 203 14.59 -14.55 -21.97
C CYS A 203 14.25 -15.08 -20.57
N CYS A 204 13.01 -14.91 -20.09
CA CYS A 204 12.59 -15.38 -18.77
C CYS A 204 12.86 -16.87 -18.52
N VAL A 205 12.76 -17.71 -19.55
CA VAL A 205 13.01 -19.15 -19.45
C VAL A 205 14.48 -19.52 -19.24
N ILE A 206 15.38 -18.56 -19.44
CA ILE A 206 16.83 -18.73 -19.27
C ILE A 206 17.29 -18.19 -17.90
N VAL A 207 16.52 -17.26 -17.31
CA VAL A 207 16.76 -16.79 -15.94
C VAL A 207 16.59 -17.98 -14.98
N PRO A 208 17.49 -18.17 -13.99
CA PRO A 208 17.31 -19.18 -12.97
C PRO A 208 15.90 -19.11 -12.36
N PRO A 209 15.23 -20.24 -12.11
CA PRO A 209 13.84 -20.22 -11.65
C PRO A 209 13.68 -19.63 -10.24
N GLU A 210 14.73 -19.72 -9.42
CA GLU A 210 14.78 -19.27 -8.04
C GLU A 210 14.99 -17.77 -7.92
N CYS A 211 14.09 -17.11 -7.20
CA CYS A 211 14.16 -15.68 -6.91
C CYS A 211 14.97 -15.44 -5.63
N THR A 212 16.01 -14.61 -5.73
CA THR A 212 16.87 -14.23 -4.60
C THR A 212 16.45 -12.93 -3.92
N PHE A 213 15.26 -12.41 -4.23
CA PHE A 213 14.74 -11.10 -3.78
C PHE A 213 15.60 -9.87 -4.17
N GLY A 214 16.67 -10.06 -4.96
CA GLY A 214 17.46 -8.96 -5.53
C GLY A 214 18.33 -8.24 -4.50
N ARG A 215 18.53 -6.93 -4.69
CA ARG A 215 19.34 -6.09 -3.80
C ARG A 215 18.68 -5.93 -2.42
N LEU A 216 17.35 -5.83 -2.39
CA LEU A 216 16.56 -5.60 -1.18
C LEU A 216 16.33 -6.88 -0.34
N ARG A 217 17.01 -7.99 -0.65
CA ARG A 217 16.77 -9.30 -0.03
C ARG A 217 16.88 -9.31 1.49
N ASN A 218 17.74 -8.46 2.05
CA ASN A 218 17.96 -8.37 3.49
C ASN A 218 16.83 -7.60 4.18
N MET A 219 16.13 -6.72 3.46
CA MET A 219 15.06 -5.88 3.99
C MET A 219 13.66 -6.48 3.77
N ILE A 220 13.51 -7.39 2.80
CA ILE A 220 12.21 -8.00 2.47
C ILE A 220 11.89 -9.09 3.48
N LEU A 221 10.78 -8.93 4.21
CA LEU A 221 10.16 -10.04 4.96
C LEU A 221 9.66 -11.10 3.97
N PRO A 222 10.29 -12.29 3.88
CA PRO A 222 9.94 -13.26 2.85
C PRO A 222 8.51 -13.77 3.07
N PRO A 223 7.73 -14.03 2.01
CA PRO A 223 6.36 -14.53 2.16
C PRO A 223 6.25 -15.86 2.92
N SER A 224 7.31 -16.67 2.90
CA SER A 224 7.39 -17.92 3.68
C SER A 224 7.45 -17.69 5.18
N CYS A 225 7.79 -16.48 5.63
CA CYS A 225 7.87 -16.10 7.04
C CYS A 225 6.58 -15.44 7.54
N VAL A 226 5.63 -15.14 6.64
CA VAL A 226 4.39 -14.45 6.98
C VAL A 226 3.22 -15.41 6.87
N GLN A 227 2.40 -15.50 7.90
CA GLN A 227 1.21 -16.33 7.93
C GLN A 227 -0.02 -15.45 8.13
N LEU A 228 -0.99 -15.62 7.24
CA LEU A 228 -2.28 -14.95 7.35
C LEU A 228 -3.36 -15.93 6.91
N PHE A 229 -4.28 -16.30 7.80
CA PHE A 229 -5.37 -17.22 7.47
C PHE A 229 -6.55 -16.45 6.88
N SER A 230 -6.32 -15.78 5.74
CA SER A 230 -7.25 -14.87 5.09
C SER A 230 -7.95 -15.46 3.88
N ARG A 231 -8.07 -16.79 3.75
CA ARG A 231 -8.58 -17.43 2.51
C ARG A 231 -9.90 -16.85 1.98
N ASN A 232 -10.72 -16.25 2.85
CA ASN A 232 -11.93 -15.54 2.46
C ASN A 232 -11.89 -14.02 2.74
N PHE A 233 -10.86 -13.50 3.43
CA PHE A 233 -10.76 -12.07 3.75
C PHE A 233 -10.30 -11.35 2.50
N SER A 234 -11.07 -10.34 2.08
CA SER A 234 -10.69 -9.56 0.91
C SER A 234 -9.28 -9.00 1.11
N LYS A 235 -8.38 -9.22 0.15
CA LYS A 235 -7.06 -8.57 0.14
C LYS A 235 -7.15 -7.06 0.22
N LEU A 236 -8.27 -6.52 -0.23
CA LEU A 236 -8.64 -5.13 -0.03
C LEU A 236 -8.56 -4.75 1.46
N HIS A 237 -9.12 -5.53 2.37
CA HIS A 237 -9.07 -5.19 3.79
C HIS A 237 -7.68 -5.38 4.42
N CYS A 238 -6.83 -6.22 3.84
CA CYS A 238 -5.43 -6.42 4.29
C CYS A 238 -4.48 -5.31 3.83
N PHE A 239 -4.70 -4.74 2.64
CA PHE A 239 -3.72 -3.87 1.97
C PHE A 239 -4.25 -2.54 1.44
N ARG A 240 -5.57 -2.31 1.42
CA ARG A 240 -6.13 -1.07 0.85
C ARG A 240 -5.73 0.10 1.72
N ILE A 241 -5.34 1.19 1.05
CA ILE A 241 -5.18 2.50 1.67
C ILE A 241 -6.58 3.07 1.91
N SER A 242 -6.89 3.46 3.14
CA SER A 242 -8.18 4.07 3.46
C SER A 242 -8.32 5.39 2.69
N GLU A 243 -9.40 5.52 1.93
CA GLU A 243 -9.72 6.76 1.23
C GLU A 243 -10.63 7.57 2.14
N ASN A 244 -10.07 8.59 2.80
CA ASN A 244 -10.92 9.68 3.26
C ASN A 244 -11.33 10.46 2.00
N LEU A 245 -12.63 10.48 1.71
CA LEU A 245 -13.21 11.35 0.68
C LEU A 245 -13.01 12.81 1.10
N GLN A 246 -11.86 13.38 0.73
CA GLN A 246 -11.70 14.81 0.55
C GLN A 246 -11.27 14.99 -0.90
N THR A 247 -12.27 15.04 -1.78
CA THR A 247 -12.12 15.65 -3.10
C THR A 247 -11.88 17.14 -2.89
N GLU A 248 -10.62 17.55 -2.80
CA GLU A 248 -10.24 18.93 -3.09
C GLU A 248 -10.05 19.01 -4.60
N SER A 249 -10.93 19.76 -5.26
CA SER A 249 -10.80 20.15 -6.64
C SER A 249 -9.56 21.02 -6.80
N ASP A 250 -8.64 20.62 -7.67
CA ASP A 250 -7.61 21.52 -8.18
C ASP A 250 -8.32 22.67 -8.92
N GLU A 251 -8.39 23.85 -8.28
CA GLU A 251 -8.75 25.11 -8.91
C GLU A 251 -7.52 25.62 -9.67
N ASP A 252 -7.43 25.31 -10.97
CA ASP A 252 -6.71 26.14 -11.92
C ASP A 252 -7.73 27.06 -12.61
N ASP A 253 -7.54 28.37 -12.43
CA ASP A 253 -8.27 29.44 -13.12
C ASP A 253 -8.09 29.33 -14.64
N ASP A 254 -9.19 29.07 -15.35
CA ASP A 254 -9.48 29.70 -16.65
C ASP A 254 -10.98 29.57 -16.98
N VAL A 255 -11.61 30.72 -17.18
CA VAL A 255 -13.03 30.91 -17.53
C VAL A 255 -13.24 30.65 -19.02
N ASP A 256 -14.12 29.70 -19.39
CA ASP A 256 -15.45 29.98 -20.00
C ASP A 256 -16.14 28.68 -20.50
N GLY A 257 -17.48 28.66 -20.43
CA GLY A 257 -18.32 27.71 -21.20
C GLY A 257 -19.02 26.60 -20.43
N SER A 258 -20.24 26.89 -19.95
CA SER A 258 -21.23 25.91 -19.49
C SER A 258 -21.60 24.86 -20.55
N THR A 259 -21.57 23.56 -20.23
CA THR A 259 -22.41 22.56 -20.92
C THR A 259 -22.71 21.32 -20.06
N GLN A 260 -23.99 20.97 -19.97
CA GLN A 260 -24.51 19.75 -19.34
C GLN A 260 -24.01 18.48 -20.06
N GLY A 261 -23.56 17.49 -19.28
CA GLY A 261 -23.10 16.20 -19.77
C GLY A 261 -24.24 15.32 -20.28
N SER A 262 -24.46 15.34 -21.59
CA SER A 262 -25.13 14.28 -22.33
C SER A 262 -24.19 13.06 -22.43
N THR A 263 -24.74 11.87 -22.19
CA THR A 263 -24.15 10.58 -22.61
C THR A 263 -23.69 10.69 -24.06
N LYS A 264 -22.36 10.73 -24.27
CA LYS A 264 -21.80 10.68 -25.62
C LYS A 264 -22.12 9.33 -26.24
N ASP A 265 -23.12 9.34 -27.11
CA ASP A 265 -23.33 8.33 -28.13
C ASP A 265 -22.01 8.06 -28.84
N ILE A 266 -21.60 6.79 -28.84
CA ILE A 266 -20.54 6.30 -29.69
C ILE A 266 -20.99 6.57 -31.12
N GLN A 267 -20.26 7.44 -31.81
CA GLN A 267 -20.49 7.74 -33.21
C GLN A 267 -20.16 6.47 -34.03
N ILE A 268 -21.18 5.66 -34.29
CA ILE A 268 -21.11 4.46 -35.11
C ILE A 268 -20.78 4.91 -36.53
N SER A 269 -19.63 4.49 -37.06
CA SER A 269 -19.43 4.53 -38.50
C SER A 269 -20.47 3.62 -39.14
N THR A 270 -21.39 4.18 -39.93
CA THR A 270 -22.36 3.45 -40.73
C THR A 270 -21.66 2.75 -41.90
N ASP A 271 -20.83 1.76 -41.59
CA ASP A 271 -20.48 0.70 -42.53
C ASP A 271 -21.75 -0.15 -42.68
N SER A 272 -22.55 0.13 -43.72
CA SER A 272 -23.90 -0.44 -43.95
C SER A 272 -23.94 -1.98 -44.02
N SER A 273 -22.76 -2.61 -44.03
CA SER A 273 -22.53 -4.05 -44.11
C SER A 273 -22.53 -4.79 -42.76
N LYS A 274 -22.38 -4.08 -41.63
CA LYS A 274 -22.27 -4.67 -40.28
C LYS A 274 -23.47 -4.37 -39.40
N GLN A 275 -23.71 -5.24 -38.42
CA GLN A 275 -24.68 -5.09 -37.35
C GLN A 275 -24.00 -5.22 -35.99
N THR A 276 -24.54 -4.53 -34.99
CA THR A 276 -24.05 -4.59 -33.60
C THR A 276 -25.07 -5.32 -32.74
N LEU A 277 -24.62 -6.28 -31.93
CA LEU A 277 -25.46 -7.12 -31.08
C LEU A 277 -25.03 -6.98 -29.62
N LYS A 278 -25.99 -6.89 -28.68
CA LYS A 278 -25.72 -7.00 -27.24
C LYS A 278 -25.69 -8.48 -26.84
N ILE A 279 -24.60 -8.91 -26.22
CA ILE A 279 -24.37 -10.30 -25.81
C ILE A 279 -24.23 -10.36 -24.30
N PHE A 280 -24.99 -11.21 -23.64
CA PHE A 280 -24.92 -11.54 -22.22
C PHE A 280 -24.29 -12.93 -22.05
N ASP A 281 -23.42 -13.13 -21.06
CA ASP A 281 -22.76 -14.41 -20.79
C ASP A 281 -23.51 -15.32 -19.81
N GLY A 282 -24.81 -15.12 -19.65
CA GLY A 282 -25.67 -15.96 -18.81
C GLY A 282 -26.75 -15.15 -18.06
N ASN A 283 -27.51 -15.82 -17.20
CA ASN A 283 -28.65 -15.23 -16.48
C ASN A 283 -28.25 -14.11 -15.49
N ASP A 284 -27.10 -14.21 -14.81
CA ASP A 284 -26.66 -13.19 -13.86
C ASP A 284 -26.22 -11.90 -14.56
N ALA A 285 -25.59 -12.03 -15.73
CA ALA A 285 -25.24 -10.90 -16.57
C ALA A 285 -26.49 -10.13 -17.03
N VAL A 286 -27.57 -10.84 -17.37
CA VAL A 286 -28.88 -10.24 -17.68
C VAL A 286 -29.42 -9.50 -16.45
N LYS A 287 -29.45 -10.14 -15.27
CA LYS A 287 -29.94 -9.53 -14.02
C LYS A 287 -29.17 -8.25 -13.65
N ARG A 288 -27.86 -8.23 -13.90
CA ARG A 288 -26.99 -7.06 -13.64
C ARG A 288 -26.94 -6.06 -14.79
N ASN A 289 -27.66 -6.33 -15.89
CA ASN A 289 -27.61 -5.59 -17.15
C ASN A 289 -26.16 -5.38 -17.65
N GLN A 290 -25.32 -6.40 -17.51
CA GLN A 290 -23.93 -6.41 -17.97
C GLN A 290 -23.84 -7.16 -19.30
N PHE A 291 -23.53 -6.45 -20.38
CA PHE A 291 -23.41 -7.03 -21.72
C PHE A 291 -22.14 -6.55 -22.44
N ARG A 292 -21.77 -7.28 -23.49
CA ARG A 292 -20.74 -6.92 -24.45
C ARG A 292 -21.39 -6.63 -25.80
N LEU A 293 -20.88 -5.62 -26.50
CA LEU A 293 -21.26 -5.36 -27.88
C LEU A 293 -20.32 -6.12 -28.82
N ILE A 294 -20.88 -6.89 -29.75
CA ILE A 294 -20.14 -7.46 -30.87
C ILE A 294 -20.60 -6.84 -32.18
N SER A 295 -19.69 -6.66 -33.13
CA SER A 295 -20.00 -6.19 -34.47
C SER A 295 -19.70 -7.30 -35.48
N VAL A 296 -20.73 -7.79 -36.17
CA VAL A 296 -20.65 -8.87 -37.14
C VAL A 296 -21.24 -8.43 -38.47
N PRO A 297 -20.82 -8.99 -39.62
CA PRO A 297 -21.48 -8.75 -40.90
C PRO A 297 -22.98 -9.08 -40.81
N ARG A 298 -23.84 -8.35 -41.51
CA ARG A 298 -25.30 -8.62 -41.54
C ARG A 298 -25.64 -10.01 -42.11
N ILE A 299 -24.76 -10.56 -42.93
CA ILE A 299 -24.88 -11.89 -43.55
C ILE A 299 -24.16 -13.00 -42.77
N ALA A 300 -23.67 -12.72 -41.56
CA ALA A 300 -22.90 -13.67 -40.77
C ALA A 300 -23.73 -14.91 -40.43
N LYS A 301 -23.10 -16.09 -40.50
CA LYS A 301 -23.73 -17.36 -40.07
C LYS A 301 -23.83 -17.41 -38.56
N ASN A 302 -24.78 -18.18 -38.02
CA ASN A 302 -24.96 -18.34 -36.57
C ASN A 302 -23.64 -18.73 -35.87
N GLU A 303 -22.89 -19.68 -36.43
CA GLU A 303 -21.57 -20.07 -35.94
C GLU A 303 -20.59 -18.88 -35.79
N GLU A 304 -20.52 -17.99 -36.78
CA GLU A 304 -19.65 -16.81 -36.76
C GLU A 304 -20.08 -15.81 -35.68
N VAL A 305 -21.39 -15.72 -35.40
CA VAL A 305 -21.94 -14.87 -34.33
C VAL A 305 -21.63 -15.46 -32.96
N VAL A 306 -21.77 -16.77 -32.78
CA VAL A 306 -21.39 -17.50 -31.56
C VAL A 306 -19.90 -17.34 -31.29
N GLU A 307 -19.06 -17.51 -32.31
CA GLU A 307 -17.60 -17.32 -32.20
C GLU A 307 -17.25 -15.90 -31.73
N ALA A 308 -17.87 -14.88 -32.34
CA ALA A 308 -17.68 -13.49 -31.95
C ALA A 308 -18.15 -13.21 -30.51
N ALA A 309 -19.27 -13.83 -30.10
CA ALA A 309 -19.81 -13.74 -28.75
C ALA A 309 -18.85 -14.37 -27.71
N LEU A 310 -18.37 -15.59 -27.94
CA LEU A 310 -17.41 -16.27 -27.05
C LEU A 310 -16.11 -15.46 -26.90
N ARG A 311 -15.59 -14.92 -28.01
CA ARG A 311 -14.40 -14.05 -28.02
C ARG A 311 -14.57 -12.78 -27.20
N ALA A 312 -15.74 -12.14 -27.26
CA ALA A 312 -16.02 -10.92 -26.48
C ALA A 312 -15.96 -11.14 -24.96
N TYR A 313 -16.13 -12.40 -24.54
CA TYR A 313 -16.00 -12.86 -23.15
C TYR A 313 -14.70 -13.63 -22.86
N TYR A 314 -13.75 -13.64 -23.80
CA TYR A 314 -12.46 -14.34 -23.67
C TYR A 314 -12.63 -15.86 -23.43
N ILE A 315 -13.70 -16.47 -23.95
CA ILE A 315 -13.92 -17.91 -23.92
C ILE A 315 -13.27 -18.53 -25.16
N ASN A 316 -12.48 -19.60 -24.97
CA ASN A 316 -11.71 -20.28 -26.02
C ASN A 316 -12.15 -21.74 -26.21
N ASP A 317 -13.44 -21.98 -26.08
CA ASP A 317 -14.03 -23.30 -26.26
C ASP A 317 -14.54 -23.45 -27.69
N ASP A 318 -14.90 -24.68 -28.07
CA ASP A 318 -15.43 -24.96 -29.41
C ASP A 318 -16.81 -24.31 -29.55
N GLN A 319 -16.97 -23.43 -30.54
CA GLN A 319 -18.23 -22.74 -30.84
C GLN A 319 -19.40 -23.71 -31.05
N GLN A 320 -19.13 -24.96 -31.48
CA GLN A 320 -20.17 -25.96 -31.69
C GLN A 320 -20.85 -26.38 -30.39
N GLU A 321 -20.21 -26.19 -29.24
CA GLU A 321 -20.74 -26.51 -27.91
C GLU A 321 -21.64 -25.40 -27.34
N TYR A 322 -21.83 -24.31 -28.07
CA TYR A 322 -22.60 -23.15 -27.60
C TYR A 322 -23.71 -22.75 -28.57
N GLU A 323 -24.70 -22.06 -28.03
CA GLU A 323 -25.79 -21.45 -28.79
C GLU A 323 -26.13 -20.06 -28.25
N LEU A 324 -26.76 -19.24 -29.09
CA LEU A 324 -27.28 -17.92 -28.72
C LEU A 324 -28.79 -17.98 -28.64
N GLN A 325 -29.35 -17.62 -27.48
CA GLN A 325 -30.78 -17.50 -27.26
C GLN A 325 -31.20 -16.03 -27.28
N THR A 326 -32.31 -15.73 -27.94
CA THR A 326 -32.86 -14.37 -28.05
C THR A 326 -33.44 -13.91 -26.71
N PHE A 327 -33.09 -12.72 -26.25
CA PHE A 327 -33.69 -12.13 -25.05
C PHE A 327 -34.74 -11.09 -25.45
N THR A 328 -36.02 -11.37 -25.18
CA THR A 328 -37.12 -10.40 -25.26
C THR A 328 -37.43 -9.88 -23.86
N GLN A 329 -37.49 -8.55 -23.71
CA GLN A 329 -37.62 -7.83 -22.43
C GLN A 329 -38.95 -8.07 -21.68
N GLN A 330 -39.80 -9.00 -22.12
CA GLN A 330 -41.15 -9.23 -21.59
C GLN A 330 -41.21 -10.17 -20.37
N VAL A 331 -40.10 -10.74 -19.88
CA VAL A 331 -40.13 -11.77 -18.81
C VAL A 331 -39.85 -11.24 -17.39
N LEU A 332 -39.58 -9.95 -17.19
CA LEU A 332 -39.30 -9.39 -15.85
C LEU A 332 -40.52 -8.75 -15.13
N LEU A 333 -41.75 -8.99 -15.61
CA LEU A 333 -42.98 -8.52 -14.95
C LEU A 333 -43.94 -9.64 -14.51
N SER A 334 -43.57 -10.92 -14.58
CA SER A 334 -44.52 -12.01 -14.24
C SER A 334 -44.01 -13.10 -13.28
N ASP A 335 -42.93 -12.90 -12.54
CA ASP A 335 -42.52 -13.87 -11.49
C ASP A 335 -43.14 -13.59 -10.11
N ASP A 336 -44.32 -12.96 -10.11
CA ASP A 336 -45.36 -13.23 -9.11
C ASP A 336 -46.52 -13.89 -9.86
N VAL A 337 -46.57 -15.23 -9.88
CA VAL A 337 -47.80 -16.04 -9.75
C VAL A 337 -47.46 -17.53 -9.87
N ILE A 338 -47.78 -18.22 -8.78
CA ILE A 338 -47.98 -19.65 -8.64
C ILE A 338 -49.09 -20.09 -9.60
N ASN A 339 -48.78 -20.91 -10.63
CA ASN A 339 -49.46 -22.18 -10.93
C ASN A 339 -49.13 -22.69 -12.33
N ARG A 340 -48.76 -23.98 -12.38
CA ARG A 340 -48.77 -24.81 -13.59
C ARG A 340 -50.23 -25.10 -13.99
N ASN A 341 -50.49 -25.16 -15.30
CA ASN A 341 -51.11 -26.31 -15.97
C ASN A 341 -51.07 -26.16 -17.49
N ASP A 342 -50.54 -27.20 -18.14
CA ASP A 342 -50.79 -27.77 -19.47
C ASP A 342 -51.26 -26.86 -20.64
N ALA A 343 -50.43 -26.81 -21.69
CA ALA A 343 -50.78 -27.31 -23.03
C ALA A 343 -49.55 -27.27 -23.96
N ALA A 344 -49.35 -28.37 -24.69
CA ALA A 344 -48.37 -28.52 -25.76
C ALA A 344 -48.73 -27.68 -26.99
N GLU A 345 -47.74 -27.20 -27.75
CA GLU A 345 -47.73 -27.31 -29.23
C GLU A 345 -46.39 -26.86 -29.87
N ASP A 346 -45.86 -27.81 -30.64
CA ASP A 346 -45.12 -27.75 -31.90
C ASP A 346 -43.86 -26.89 -32.14
N SER A 347 -42.79 -27.66 -32.32
CA SER A 347 -41.62 -27.42 -33.16
C SER A 347 -41.95 -27.01 -34.59
N ASN A 348 -41.40 -25.86 -35.04
CA ASN A 348 -41.14 -25.62 -36.45
C ASN A 348 -39.75 -25.00 -36.67
N LEU A 349 -38.91 -25.81 -37.33
CA LEU A 349 -37.59 -25.47 -37.83
C LEU A 349 -37.75 -24.74 -39.17
N GLY A 350 -37.41 -23.45 -39.23
CA GLY A 350 -37.33 -22.74 -40.51
C GLY A 350 -37.08 -21.23 -40.39
N SER A 351 -35.95 -20.78 -40.95
CA SER A 351 -35.65 -19.38 -41.31
C SER A 351 -35.56 -18.34 -40.16
N VAL A 352 -34.33 -17.98 -39.78
CA VAL A 352 -34.01 -16.97 -38.74
C VAL A 352 -34.29 -15.50 -39.17
N PHE A 353 -34.81 -15.23 -40.37
CA PHE A 353 -34.95 -13.83 -40.81
C PHE A 353 -36.28 -13.50 -41.49
N ARG A 354 -37.21 -12.97 -40.68
CA ARG A 354 -38.01 -11.77 -41.00
C ARG A 354 -38.69 -11.24 -39.72
N GLU A 355 -38.60 -9.92 -39.55
CA GLU A 355 -39.22 -9.04 -38.54
C GLU A 355 -38.60 -9.02 -37.13
N SER A 356 -37.96 -7.87 -36.81
CA SER A 356 -37.26 -7.49 -35.57
C SER A 356 -36.07 -8.37 -35.17
N VAL A 357 -34.85 -7.96 -35.51
CA VAL A 357 -33.63 -8.53 -34.92
C VAL A 357 -33.68 -8.24 -33.42
N PRO A 358 -33.68 -9.26 -32.53
CA PRO A 358 -33.62 -8.99 -31.11
C PRO A 358 -32.30 -8.30 -30.79
N GLU A 359 -32.37 -7.16 -30.10
CA GLU A 359 -31.21 -6.32 -29.77
C GLU A 359 -30.23 -6.99 -28.79
N ALA A 360 -30.66 -8.08 -28.14
CA ALA A 360 -29.97 -8.76 -27.06
C ALA A 360 -30.02 -10.28 -27.19
N TRP A 361 -28.88 -10.92 -26.94
CA TRP A 361 -28.69 -12.37 -27.00
C TRP A 361 -27.96 -12.87 -25.76
N ILE A 362 -28.26 -14.09 -25.33
CA ILE A 362 -27.61 -14.75 -24.20
C ILE A 362 -26.85 -15.97 -24.74
N ILE A 363 -25.56 -16.08 -24.41
CA ILE A 363 -24.76 -17.27 -24.72
C ILE A 363 -25.19 -18.39 -23.76
N ARG A 364 -25.41 -19.60 -24.28
CA ARG A 364 -25.68 -20.83 -23.53
C ARG A 364 -24.73 -21.94 -23.98
N ALA A 365 -24.26 -22.76 -23.02
CA ALA A 365 -23.67 -24.04 -23.36
C ALA A 365 -24.79 -25.01 -23.78
N LYS A 366 -24.57 -25.79 -24.83
CA LYS A 366 -25.49 -26.85 -25.22
C LYS A 366 -25.46 -27.97 -24.18
N PRO A 367 -26.60 -28.61 -23.88
CA PRO A 367 -26.64 -29.76 -22.99
C PRO A 367 -25.68 -30.85 -23.47
N LYS A 368 -24.88 -31.41 -22.57
CA LYS A 368 -24.03 -32.59 -22.84
C LYS A 368 -24.55 -33.76 -22.02
N ASP A 369 -24.48 -34.97 -22.58
CA ASP A 369 -24.86 -36.20 -21.87
C ASP A 369 -23.96 -36.48 -20.65
N GLU A 370 -22.74 -35.91 -20.64
CA GLU A 370 -21.78 -36.00 -19.55
C GLU A 370 -21.07 -34.65 -19.33
N GLU A 371 -21.17 -34.07 -18.13
CA GLU A 371 -20.39 -32.91 -17.71
C GLU A 371 -19.20 -33.33 -16.83
N VAL A 372 -17.99 -32.91 -17.20
CA VAL A 372 -16.74 -33.30 -16.52
C VAL A 372 -16.24 -32.16 -15.64
N ILE A 373 -16.31 -32.33 -14.33
CA ILE A 373 -15.65 -31.42 -13.38
C ILE A 373 -14.14 -31.69 -13.39
N ARG A 374 -13.35 -30.68 -13.77
CA ARG A 374 -11.90 -30.72 -13.61
C ARG A 374 -11.54 -30.39 -12.16
N ILE A 375 -11.28 -31.43 -11.39
CA ILE A 375 -10.75 -31.29 -10.04
C ILE A 375 -9.24 -31.18 -10.12
N TYR A 376 -8.72 -30.04 -9.67
CA TYR A 376 -7.29 -29.80 -9.62
C TYR A 376 -6.81 -30.29 -8.25
N PRO A 377 -5.86 -31.24 -8.22
CA PRO A 377 -5.14 -31.49 -6.99
C PRO A 377 -4.46 -30.18 -6.64
N ALA A 378 -4.87 -29.51 -5.56
CA ALA A 378 -4.27 -28.22 -5.20
C ALA A 378 -2.77 -28.41 -4.92
N TRP A 379 -2.45 -28.84 -3.72
CA TRP A 379 -1.10 -29.14 -3.27
C TRP A 379 -0.89 -30.64 -3.04
N LEU A 380 -1.96 -31.42 -3.16
CA LEU A 380 -2.00 -32.85 -2.92
C LEU A 380 -1.42 -33.60 -4.13
N LYS A 381 -0.53 -34.57 -3.91
CA LYS A 381 -0.01 -35.47 -4.97
C LYS A 381 -1.05 -36.57 -5.29
N VAL A 382 -2.25 -36.20 -5.71
CA VAL A 382 -3.32 -37.17 -6.02
C VAL A 382 -3.78 -37.01 -7.46
N GLN A 383 -4.08 -38.14 -8.09
CA GLN A 383 -4.52 -38.24 -9.49
C GLN A 383 -5.95 -37.68 -9.65
N PHE A 384 -6.24 -37.14 -10.84
CA PHE A 384 -7.52 -36.53 -11.23
C PHE A 384 -8.75 -37.35 -10.79
N LEU A 385 -9.75 -36.68 -10.26
CA LEU A 385 -11.08 -37.23 -10.00
C LEU A 385 -12.09 -36.44 -10.84
N SER A 386 -12.99 -37.16 -11.51
CA SER A 386 -14.12 -36.60 -12.27
C SER A 386 -15.41 -36.91 -11.51
N LEU A 387 -16.22 -35.89 -11.26
CA LEU A 387 -17.59 -36.00 -10.73
C LEU A 387 -18.56 -35.50 -11.80
N PHE A 388 -19.74 -36.14 -11.87
CA PHE A 388 -20.81 -35.84 -12.81
C PHE A 388 -21.98 -35.17 -12.07
N GLN A 389 -22.42 -34.01 -12.55
CA GLN A 389 -23.64 -33.34 -12.09
C GLN A 389 -24.22 -32.52 -13.26
N ASP A 390 -25.54 -32.38 -13.29
CA ASP A 390 -26.32 -31.74 -14.36
C ASP A 390 -26.42 -30.22 -14.12
N PHE A 391 -25.89 -29.39 -15.02
CA PHE A 391 -25.76 -27.96 -14.81
C PHE A 391 -26.33 -27.05 -15.92
N SER A 392 -27.44 -27.45 -16.52
CA SER A 392 -28.15 -26.69 -17.57
C SER A 392 -28.63 -25.26 -17.19
N GLU A 393 -28.47 -24.82 -15.93
CA GLU A 393 -28.98 -23.52 -15.41
C GLU A 393 -27.90 -22.53 -14.88
N TRP A 394 -26.63 -22.63 -15.29
CA TRP A 394 -25.60 -21.71 -14.79
C TRP A 394 -25.86 -20.22 -15.08
N THR A 395 -25.47 -19.39 -14.12
CA THR A 395 -25.63 -17.94 -14.07
C THR A 395 -24.65 -17.17 -14.98
N SER A 396 -23.43 -17.68 -15.20
CA SER A 396 -22.47 -17.17 -16.19
C SER A 396 -21.59 -18.31 -16.74
N ILE A 397 -21.53 -18.46 -18.06
CA ILE A 397 -20.67 -19.46 -18.75
C ILE A 397 -19.20 -19.22 -18.42
N ARG A 398 -18.81 -17.95 -18.40
CA ARG A 398 -17.44 -17.59 -18.13
C ARG A 398 -17.04 -17.94 -16.70
N GLN A 399 -17.89 -17.63 -15.72
CA GLN A 399 -17.63 -18.00 -14.33
C GLN A 399 -17.47 -19.51 -14.22
N MET A 400 -18.35 -20.30 -14.84
CA MET A 400 -18.22 -21.77 -14.89
C MET A 400 -16.85 -22.22 -15.43
N ASN A 401 -16.44 -21.70 -16.60
CA ASN A 401 -15.15 -22.03 -17.21
C ASN A 401 -13.93 -21.63 -16.37
N GLN A 402 -14.08 -20.67 -15.47
CA GLN A 402 -13.04 -20.20 -14.56
C GLN A 402 -13.14 -20.82 -13.16
N THR A 403 -14.26 -21.43 -12.80
CA THR A 403 -14.41 -22.14 -11.54
C THR A 403 -13.43 -23.31 -11.52
N ARG A 404 -12.65 -23.39 -10.45
CA ARG A 404 -11.68 -24.45 -10.20
C ARG A 404 -12.05 -25.12 -8.90
N PHE A 405 -12.27 -26.42 -8.97
CA PHE A 405 -12.50 -27.24 -7.79
C PHE A 405 -11.16 -27.78 -7.32
N TYR A 406 -10.85 -27.54 -6.06
CA TYR A 406 -9.61 -27.98 -5.43
C TYR A 406 -9.94 -29.01 -4.36
N ILE A 407 -9.24 -30.15 -4.39
CA ILE A 407 -9.23 -31.05 -3.23
C ILE A 407 -8.30 -30.42 -2.21
N VAL A 408 -8.85 -30.11 -1.05
CA VAL A 408 -8.10 -29.68 0.12
C VAL A 408 -8.16 -30.82 1.11
N GLU A 409 -7.03 -31.14 1.74
CA GLU A 409 -7.04 -32.05 2.87
C GLU A 409 -7.97 -31.45 3.93
N ASN A 410 -8.89 -32.25 4.46
CA ASN A 410 -9.71 -31.87 5.60
C ASN A 410 -8.86 -31.91 6.88
N SER A 411 -7.75 -31.17 6.88
CA SER A 411 -7.13 -30.73 8.12
C SER A 411 -8.16 -29.83 8.78
N LYS A 412 -8.45 -30.03 10.06
CA LYS A 412 -9.13 -29.05 10.90
C LYS A 412 -8.23 -27.80 11.03
N SER A 413 -8.00 -27.10 9.92
CA SER A 413 -7.29 -25.84 9.86
C SER A 413 -8.11 -24.89 10.71
N ILE A 414 -7.59 -24.56 11.89
CA ILE A 414 -8.19 -23.57 12.76
C ILE A 414 -8.13 -22.27 11.97
N VAL A 415 -9.28 -21.81 11.48
CA VAL A 415 -9.40 -20.45 10.94
C VAL A 415 -8.94 -19.52 12.06
N GLN A 416 -8.03 -18.60 11.77
CA GLN A 416 -7.52 -17.68 12.78
C GLN A 416 -7.16 -16.34 12.15
N VAL A 417 -8.01 -15.35 12.36
CA VAL A 417 -7.75 -13.96 11.97
C VAL A 417 -7.32 -13.19 13.19
N ASN A 418 -6.16 -12.52 13.11
CA ASN A 418 -5.72 -11.60 14.14
C ASN A 418 -6.11 -10.17 13.72
N LEU A 419 -6.89 -9.50 14.56
CA LEU A 419 -7.40 -8.16 14.31
C LEU A 419 -6.95 -7.24 15.44
N PHE A 420 -6.11 -6.25 15.11
CA PHE A 420 -5.81 -5.16 16.02
C PHE A 420 -6.99 -4.20 16.06
N VAL A 421 -7.43 -3.82 17.26
CA VAL A 421 -8.45 -2.80 17.49
C VAL A 421 -7.88 -1.73 18.41
N GLY A 422 -7.82 -0.49 17.93
CA GLY A 422 -7.35 0.67 18.68
C GLY A 422 -8.41 1.75 18.83
N GLY A 423 -8.12 2.77 19.65
CA GLY A 423 -9.05 3.86 19.96
C GLY A 423 -9.93 3.60 21.18
N LEU A 424 -9.68 2.53 21.93
CA LEU A 424 -10.38 2.23 23.18
C LEU A 424 -9.87 3.15 24.30
N PRO A 425 -10.60 3.29 25.42
CA PRO A 425 -10.10 4.05 26.56
C PRO A 425 -8.82 3.40 27.14
N PRO A 426 -7.78 4.18 27.47
CA PRO A 426 -6.56 3.63 28.04
C PRO A 426 -6.76 3.23 29.52
N GLN A 427 -5.80 2.47 30.06
CA GLN A 427 -5.70 2.05 31.46
C GLN A 427 -6.86 1.18 31.98
N LEU A 428 -7.56 0.47 31.08
CA LEU A 428 -8.58 -0.50 31.47
C LEU A 428 -8.00 -1.91 31.65
N SER A 429 -8.70 -2.73 32.43
CA SER A 429 -8.42 -4.15 32.58
C SER A 429 -8.83 -4.95 31.32
N PRO A 430 -8.26 -6.15 31.09
CA PRO A 430 -8.68 -7.02 29.99
C PRO A 430 -10.18 -7.38 30.01
N GLU A 431 -10.79 -7.49 31.19
CA GLU A 431 -12.22 -7.78 31.34
C GLU A 431 -13.08 -6.60 30.90
N GLU A 432 -12.71 -5.38 31.29
CA GLU A 432 -13.39 -4.16 30.86
C GLU A 432 -13.32 -3.97 29.35
N TYR A 433 -12.14 -4.18 28.73
CA TYR A 433 -12.04 -4.18 27.27
C TYR A 433 -12.96 -5.22 26.64
N THR A 434 -12.99 -6.44 27.19
CA THR A 434 -13.86 -7.50 26.68
C THR A 434 -15.34 -7.12 26.78
N ASN A 435 -15.76 -6.41 27.84
CA ASN A 435 -17.11 -5.93 28.01
C ASN A 435 -17.46 -4.84 27.00
N ILE A 436 -16.59 -3.84 26.80
CA ILE A 436 -16.76 -2.80 25.77
C ILE A 436 -16.93 -3.45 24.40
N LEU A 437 -16.08 -4.42 24.04
CA LEU A 437 -16.19 -5.10 22.74
C LEU A 437 -17.49 -5.91 22.61
N LYS A 438 -18.02 -6.49 23.70
CA LYS A 438 -19.31 -7.19 23.68
C LYS A 438 -20.47 -6.22 23.50
N GLU A 439 -20.43 -5.08 24.17
CA GLU A 439 -21.50 -4.08 24.15
C GLU A 439 -21.52 -3.34 22.81
N GLU A 440 -20.38 -2.81 22.38
CA GLU A 440 -20.26 -1.96 21.19
C GLU A 440 -20.18 -2.75 19.89
N LEU A 441 -19.51 -3.91 19.89
CA LEU A 441 -19.28 -4.70 18.67
C LEU A 441 -20.07 -6.01 18.62
N ALA A 442 -20.84 -6.34 19.66
CA ALA A 442 -21.60 -7.59 19.78
C ALA A 442 -20.73 -8.85 19.52
N ILE A 443 -19.48 -8.86 20.02
CA ILE A 443 -18.56 -9.98 19.74
C ILE A 443 -19.08 -11.31 20.28
N LYS A 444 -18.89 -12.39 19.51
CA LYS A 444 -19.24 -13.76 19.91
C LYS A 444 -18.05 -14.43 20.61
N THR A 445 -18.10 -14.54 21.94
CA THR A 445 -16.98 -15.04 22.76
C THR A 445 -16.58 -16.50 22.49
N ASN A 446 -17.45 -17.30 21.87
CA ASN A 446 -17.12 -18.67 21.45
C ASN A 446 -16.21 -18.72 20.22
N VAL A 447 -16.05 -17.61 19.49
CA VAL A 447 -15.21 -17.51 18.28
C VAL A 447 -14.29 -16.29 18.27
N VAL A 448 -14.36 -15.42 19.28
CA VAL A 448 -13.52 -14.23 19.45
C VAL A 448 -12.87 -14.29 20.82
N SER A 449 -11.56 -14.10 20.85
CA SER A 449 -10.78 -14.01 22.10
C SER A 449 -9.83 -12.82 22.05
N VAL A 450 -9.59 -12.17 23.19
CA VAL A 450 -8.57 -11.12 23.32
C VAL A 450 -7.23 -11.82 23.59
N SER A 451 -6.33 -11.77 22.61
CA SER A 451 -5.00 -12.40 22.67
C SER A 451 -3.92 -11.49 23.26
N HIS A 452 -4.09 -10.17 23.16
CA HIS A 452 -3.15 -9.19 23.70
C HIS A 452 -3.86 -7.88 24.08
N VAL A 453 -3.34 -7.19 25.09
CA VAL A 453 -3.85 -5.89 25.57
C VAL A 453 -2.71 -4.89 25.68
N TYR A 454 -2.95 -3.70 25.13
CA TYR A 454 -2.12 -2.50 25.22
C TYR A 454 -2.85 -1.48 26.08
N GLN A 455 -2.80 -1.67 27.41
CA GLN A 455 -3.57 -0.87 28.36
C GLN A 455 -3.23 0.62 28.26
N ALA A 456 -1.95 0.97 28.26
CA ALA A 456 -1.51 2.36 28.18
C ALA A 456 -2.00 3.08 26.91
N GLN A 457 -2.19 2.34 25.82
CA GLN A 457 -2.56 2.90 24.52
C GLN A 457 -4.04 2.69 24.14
N GLY A 458 -4.81 1.99 24.98
CA GLY A 458 -6.22 1.72 24.66
C GLY A 458 -6.39 0.87 23.41
N ALA A 459 -5.69 -0.26 23.33
CA ALA A 459 -5.78 -1.15 22.18
C ALA A 459 -5.71 -2.63 22.56
N VAL A 460 -6.25 -3.48 21.70
CA VAL A 460 -6.31 -4.94 21.88
C VAL A 460 -6.01 -5.67 20.58
N VAL A 461 -5.57 -6.92 20.69
CA VAL A 461 -5.49 -7.84 19.54
C VAL A 461 -6.47 -8.97 19.74
N LEU A 462 -7.44 -9.07 18.83
CA LEU A 462 -8.45 -10.12 18.79
C LEU A 462 -7.95 -11.29 17.96
N GLN A 463 -8.08 -12.50 18.49
CA GLN A 463 -7.92 -13.74 17.75
C GLN A 463 -9.32 -14.31 17.47
N ILE A 464 -9.66 -14.40 16.19
CA ILE A 464 -11.01 -14.72 15.72
C ILE A 464 -10.99 -16.02 14.92
N SER A 465 -11.73 -17.03 15.37
CA SER A 465 -11.76 -18.35 14.76
C SER A 465 -12.86 -18.56 13.72
N CYS A 466 -13.59 -17.50 13.38
CA CYS A 466 -14.68 -17.51 12.41
C CYS A 466 -14.51 -16.37 11.41
N PHE A 467 -14.44 -16.72 10.13
CA PHE A 467 -14.19 -15.75 9.06
C PHE A 467 -15.27 -14.67 8.96
N SER A 468 -16.55 -15.07 8.90
CA SER A 468 -17.67 -14.14 8.77
C SER A 468 -17.78 -13.20 9.98
N GLU A 469 -17.41 -13.69 11.16
CA GLU A 469 -17.35 -12.86 12.35
C GLU A 469 -16.20 -11.85 12.29
N ALA A 470 -15.04 -12.24 11.78
CA ALA A 470 -13.92 -11.32 11.60
C ALA A 470 -14.22 -10.20 10.61
N GLU A 471 -14.86 -10.52 9.48
CA GLU A 471 -15.31 -9.52 8.51
C GLU A 471 -16.37 -8.58 9.11
N ARG A 472 -17.36 -9.13 9.82
CA ARG A 472 -18.38 -8.34 10.52
C ARG A 472 -17.77 -7.35 11.51
N ILE A 473 -16.85 -7.82 12.37
CA ILE A 473 -16.19 -6.97 13.37
C ILE A 473 -15.32 -5.91 12.68
N TYR A 474 -14.53 -6.30 11.67
CA TYR A 474 -13.69 -5.35 10.94
C TYR A 474 -14.50 -4.21 10.30
N MET A 475 -15.66 -4.52 9.72
CA MET A 475 -16.55 -3.50 9.15
C MET A 475 -17.18 -2.63 10.24
N LEU A 476 -17.68 -3.25 11.33
CA LEU A 476 -18.37 -2.53 12.39
C LEU A 476 -17.44 -1.56 13.15
N VAL A 477 -16.20 -1.95 13.41
CA VAL A 477 -15.21 -1.12 14.11
C VAL A 477 -15.03 0.24 13.45
N LYS A 478 -15.08 0.32 12.11
CA LYS A 478 -14.87 1.58 11.37
C LYS A 478 -15.96 2.63 11.61
N ASP A 479 -17.16 2.18 11.96
CA ASP A 479 -18.33 3.02 12.20
C ASP A 479 -18.64 3.16 13.71
N THR A 480 -17.77 2.64 14.58
CA THR A 480 -17.96 2.63 16.03
C THR A 480 -17.14 3.73 16.70
N VAL A 481 -17.76 4.44 17.64
CA VAL A 481 -17.13 5.49 18.45
C VAL A 481 -17.29 5.12 19.92
N VAL A 482 -16.20 5.17 20.68
CA VAL A 482 -16.18 4.90 22.13
C VAL A 482 -15.53 6.10 22.81
N ASN A 483 -16.22 6.71 23.79
CA ASN A 483 -15.78 7.93 24.48
C ASN A 483 -15.31 9.03 23.51
N ASP A 484 -16.14 9.34 22.52
CA ASP A 484 -15.89 10.33 21.45
C ASP A 484 -14.65 10.05 20.59
N LYS A 485 -14.06 8.85 20.69
CA LYS A 485 -12.94 8.41 19.85
C LYS A 485 -13.39 7.34 18.87
N PRO A 486 -13.20 7.55 17.55
CA PRO A 486 -13.49 6.51 16.57
C PRO A 486 -12.52 5.34 16.77
N LEU A 487 -13.06 4.13 16.72
CA LEU A 487 -12.24 2.93 16.75
C LEU A 487 -11.56 2.73 15.39
N ASN A 488 -10.43 2.01 15.40
CA ASN A 488 -9.74 1.59 14.19
C ASN A 488 -9.44 0.10 14.23
N ALA A 489 -9.33 -0.50 13.05
CA ALA A 489 -9.14 -1.94 12.88
C ALA A 489 -8.08 -2.23 11.82
N VAL A 490 -7.08 -3.05 12.18
CA VAL A 490 -6.02 -3.50 11.27
C VAL A 490 -5.90 -5.00 11.34
N VAL A 491 -6.06 -5.70 10.21
CA VAL A 491 -5.74 -7.12 10.14
C VAL A 491 -4.23 -7.27 10.12
N ILE A 492 -3.71 -8.00 11.09
CA ILE A 492 -2.28 -8.17 11.31
C ILE A 492 -1.86 -9.63 11.04
N PRO A 493 -0.79 -9.85 10.27
CA PRO A 493 -0.29 -11.19 10.03
C PRO A 493 0.50 -11.71 11.23
N ALA A 494 0.70 -13.03 11.29
CA ALA A 494 1.69 -13.62 12.18
C ALA A 494 3.04 -13.76 11.46
N VAL A 495 4.12 -13.32 12.10
CA VAL A 495 5.49 -13.48 11.58
C VAL A 495 6.16 -14.66 12.26
N MET A 496 6.55 -15.66 11.48
CA MET A 496 7.27 -16.85 11.92
C MET A 496 8.77 -16.53 12.01
N ALA A 497 9.20 -15.97 13.14
CA ALA A 497 10.59 -15.56 13.38
C ALA A 497 11.63 -16.66 13.10
N SER A 498 11.29 -17.93 13.39
CA SER A 498 12.17 -19.07 13.14
C SER A 498 12.45 -19.37 11.66
N LYS A 499 11.63 -18.83 10.75
CA LYS A 499 11.80 -18.98 9.29
C LYS A 499 12.54 -17.81 8.66
N ILE A 500 12.78 -16.73 9.41
CA ILE A 500 13.54 -15.58 8.91
C ILE A 500 15.01 -16.02 8.75
N PRO A 501 15.63 -15.82 7.57
CA PRO A 501 17.05 -16.16 7.38
C PRO A 501 17.94 -15.39 8.38
N GLN A 502 18.96 -16.05 8.94
CA GLN A 502 19.81 -15.48 10.00
C GLN A 502 20.51 -14.17 9.62
N ASN A 503 20.81 -13.94 8.34
CA ASN A 503 21.48 -12.73 7.84
C ASN A 503 20.51 -11.68 7.28
N CYS A 504 19.21 -11.84 7.54
CA CYS A 504 18.17 -10.92 7.10
C CYS A 504 17.84 -9.93 8.22
N CYS A 505 17.69 -8.66 7.88
CA CYS A 505 17.25 -7.60 8.78
C CYS A 505 16.04 -6.91 8.15
N PRO A 506 14.82 -7.49 8.28
CA PRO A 506 13.64 -6.98 7.59
C PRO A 506 13.38 -5.51 7.94
N LEU A 507 12.85 -4.74 7.00
CA LEU A 507 12.51 -3.34 7.21
C LEU A 507 11.02 -3.19 7.54
N LEU A 508 10.73 -2.64 8.73
CA LEU A 508 9.40 -2.17 9.12
C LEU A 508 9.22 -0.72 8.66
N VAL A 509 8.27 -0.48 7.75
CA VAL A 509 8.03 0.86 7.18
C VAL A 509 6.75 1.45 7.73
N PHE A 510 6.85 2.66 8.28
CA PHE A 510 5.71 3.49 8.66
C PHE A 510 5.58 4.67 7.71
N VAL A 511 4.39 4.87 7.16
CA VAL A 511 4.11 5.98 6.25
C VAL A 511 2.94 6.79 6.76
N ASN A 512 3.13 8.10 6.92
CA ASN A 512 2.03 9.04 7.10
C ASN A 512 1.54 9.52 5.72
N PRO A 513 0.39 9.03 5.21
CA PRO A 513 -0.06 9.34 3.85
C PRO A 513 -0.42 10.83 3.67
N LYS A 514 -0.71 11.55 4.75
CA LYS A 514 -1.04 12.98 4.72
C LYS A 514 0.19 13.89 4.62
N SER A 515 1.38 13.37 4.90
CA SER A 515 2.61 14.16 4.88
C SER A 515 3.11 14.47 3.45
N GLY A 516 3.84 15.58 3.31
CA GLY A 516 4.53 15.96 2.07
C GLY A 516 3.62 16.46 0.95
N GLY A 517 2.43 16.97 1.25
CA GLY A 517 1.43 17.33 0.25
C GLY A 517 0.91 16.09 -0.48
N LEU A 518 0.46 15.09 0.29
CA LEU A 518 -0.03 13.78 -0.16
C LEU A 518 1.01 12.87 -0.83
N LYS A 519 2.28 13.28 -0.95
CA LYS A 519 3.38 12.42 -1.43
C LYS A 519 3.57 11.15 -0.58
N GLY A 520 3.20 11.19 0.70
CA GLY A 520 3.20 10.01 1.57
C GLY A 520 2.34 8.88 1.01
N ARG A 521 1.22 9.19 0.35
CA ARG A 521 0.34 8.18 -0.26
C ARG A 521 1.02 7.43 -1.41
N ASP A 522 1.73 8.15 -2.27
CA ASP A 522 2.47 7.55 -3.39
C ASP A 522 3.65 6.68 -2.91
N LEU A 523 4.32 7.11 -1.85
CA LEU A 523 5.37 6.33 -1.19
C LEU A 523 4.83 5.05 -0.57
N LEU A 524 3.67 5.10 0.09
CA LEU A 524 3.01 3.92 0.64
C LEU A 524 2.74 2.86 -0.44
N TYR A 525 2.21 3.26 -1.60
CA TYR A 525 2.05 2.37 -2.75
C TYR A 525 3.38 1.80 -3.25
N SER A 526 4.38 2.67 -3.39
CA SER A 526 5.70 2.30 -3.92
C SER A 526 6.42 1.31 -3.02
N PHE A 527 6.39 1.50 -1.70
CA PHE A 527 6.99 0.56 -0.75
C PHE A 527 6.23 -0.75 -0.67
N ARG A 528 4.89 -0.77 -0.73
CA ARG A 528 4.12 -2.03 -0.80
C ARG A 528 4.42 -2.84 -2.07
N LYS A 529 4.81 -2.19 -3.16
CA LYS A 529 5.30 -2.84 -4.37
C LYS A 529 6.71 -3.40 -4.20
N LEU A 530 7.64 -2.61 -3.67
CA LEU A 530 9.06 -2.97 -3.58
C LEU A 530 9.36 -3.98 -2.46
N LEU A 531 8.58 -3.92 -1.38
CA LEU A 531 8.71 -4.74 -0.18
C LEU A 531 7.51 -5.69 -0.05
N ASN A 532 7.52 -6.56 0.96
CA ASN A 532 6.31 -7.29 1.34
C ASN A 532 5.26 -6.28 1.87
N PRO A 533 4.00 -6.26 1.42
CA PRO A 533 3.04 -5.27 1.92
C PRO A 533 2.76 -5.39 3.41
N HIS A 534 3.01 -6.59 3.98
CA HIS A 534 2.87 -6.89 5.41
C HIS A 534 3.92 -6.25 6.32
N GLN A 535 4.95 -5.60 5.76
CA GLN A 535 5.91 -4.79 6.52
C GLN A 535 5.75 -3.28 6.29
N VAL A 536 4.68 -2.85 5.61
CA VAL A 536 4.43 -1.43 5.28
C VAL A 536 3.09 -0.96 5.85
N PHE A 537 3.17 -0.18 6.92
CA PHE A 537 2.04 0.27 7.73
C PHE A 537 1.71 1.74 7.48
N GLU A 538 0.41 2.00 7.38
CA GLU A 538 -0.15 3.34 7.26
C GLU A 538 -0.43 3.90 8.66
N LEU A 539 0.20 5.00 9.06
CA LEU A 539 0.10 5.53 10.41
C LEU A 539 -1.29 6.09 10.75
N THR A 540 -2.06 6.55 9.75
CA THR A 540 -3.44 7.02 9.94
C THR A 540 -4.42 5.87 10.25
N ASN A 541 -4.01 4.62 10.13
CA ASN A 541 -4.82 3.45 10.43
C ASN A 541 -4.24 2.65 11.61
N GLY A 542 -4.59 3.05 12.84
CA GLY A 542 -4.15 2.37 14.07
C GLY A 542 -2.78 2.79 14.60
N GLY A 543 -2.11 3.75 13.98
CA GLY A 543 -0.81 4.24 14.43
C GLY A 543 0.32 3.23 14.24
N PRO A 544 1.44 3.37 14.99
CA PRO A 544 2.60 2.49 14.85
C PRO A 544 2.47 1.12 15.54
N LEU A 545 1.57 0.99 16.51
CA LEU A 545 1.41 -0.23 17.31
C LEU A 545 1.13 -1.51 16.51
N PRO A 546 0.25 -1.53 15.48
CA PRO A 546 0.04 -2.72 14.66
C PRO A 546 1.32 -3.25 14.01
N GLY A 547 2.19 -2.34 13.56
CA GLY A 547 3.47 -2.68 12.94
C GLY A 547 4.43 -3.30 13.96
N PHE A 548 4.60 -2.64 15.10
CA PHE A 548 5.45 -3.17 16.17
C PHE A 548 4.92 -4.47 16.78
N HIS A 549 3.60 -4.63 16.90
CA HIS A 549 3.00 -5.90 17.31
C HIS A 549 3.37 -7.02 16.32
N THR A 550 3.20 -6.77 15.02
CA THR A 550 3.54 -7.70 13.93
C THR A 550 5.03 -8.12 14.00
N PHE A 551 5.91 -7.19 14.33
CA PHE A 551 7.36 -7.40 14.43
C PHE A 551 7.84 -7.80 15.84
N SER A 552 6.96 -7.96 16.82
CA SER A 552 7.33 -8.15 18.23
C SER A 552 8.22 -9.37 18.51
N LYS A 553 8.16 -10.40 17.65
CA LYS A 553 8.97 -11.62 17.75
C LYS A 553 10.14 -11.67 16.79
N VAL A 554 10.32 -10.65 15.95
CA VAL A 554 11.43 -10.58 14.99
C VAL A 554 12.72 -10.24 15.76
N PRO A 555 13.79 -11.04 15.61
CA PRO A 555 15.00 -10.90 16.45
C PRO A 555 15.85 -9.69 16.10
N SER A 556 15.80 -9.22 14.85
CA SER A 556 16.50 -8.04 14.36
C SER A 556 15.74 -7.46 13.17
N PHE A 557 15.49 -6.16 13.19
CA PHE A 557 14.83 -5.42 12.12
C PHE A 557 15.24 -3.94 12.17
N ARG A 558 15.07 -3.23 11.06
CA ARG A 558 15.18 -1.76 10.97
C ARG A 558 13.81 -1.13 10.82
N VAL A 559 13.70 0.16 11.13
CA VAL A 559 12.47 0.95 10.95
C VAL A 559 12.73 2.08 9.96
N LEU A 560 11.82 2.31 9.02
CA LEU A 560 11.80 3.52 8.19
C LEU A 560 10.53 4.32 8.48
N VAL A 561 10.67 5.57 8.90
CA VAL A 561 9.55 6.48 9.16
C VAL A 561 9.46 7.54 8.06
N CYS A 562 8.35 7.55 7.32
CA CYS A 562 8.08 8.53 6.27
C CYS A 562 7.08 9.57 6.79
N GLY A 563 7.57 10.75 7.15
CA GLY A 563 6.78 11.80 7.80
C GLY A 563 7.59 13.05 8.14
N GLY A 564 6.98 14.01 8.84
CA GLY A 564 7.70 15.13 9.46
C GLY A 564 8.23 14.78 10.86
N ASP A 565 8.91 15.72 11.52
CA ASP A 565 9.52 15.50 12.84
C ASP A 565 8.52 14.97 13.89
N GLY A 566 7.30 15.53 13.97
CA GLY A 566 6.26 15.03 14.86
C GLY A 566 5.79 13.58 14.56
N THR A 567 5.82 13.15 13.29
CA THR A 567 5.54 11.75 12.92
C THR A 567 6.65 10.82 13.42
N VAL A 568 7.91 11.26 13.31
CA VAL A 568 9.06 10.52 13.84
C VAL A 568 8.97 10.42 15.36
N GLY A 569 8.70 11.53 16.05
CA GLY A 569 8.51 11.56 17.49
C GLY A 569 7.39 10.61 17.97
N TRP A 570 6.27 10.54 17.24
CA TRP A 570 5.19 9.60 17.55
C TRP A 570 5.64 8.13 17.45
N VAL A 571 6.37 7.76 16.40
CA VAL A 571 6.89 6.38 16.24
C VAL A 571 7.93 6.05 17.32
N LEU A 572 8.85 6.98 17.63
CA LEU A 572 9.86 6.81 18.68
C LEU A 572 9.24 6.70 20.08
N GLY A 573 8.17 7.45 20.35
CA GLY A 573 7.40 7.36 21.58
C GLY A 573 6.74 5.98 21.73
N ALA A 574 6.03 5.53 20.69
CA ALA A 574 5.41 4.21 20.70
C ALA A 574 6.43 3.06 20.83
N LEU A 575 7.59 3.17 20.18
CA LEU A 575 8.68 2.20 20.32
C LEU A 575 9.19 2.13 21.76
N GLU A 576 9.38 3.29 22.41
CA GLU A 576 9.84 3.34 23.80
C GLU A 576 8.88 2.63 24.75
N GLU A 577 7.58 2.93 24.62
CA GLU A 577 6.54 2.38 25.49
C GLU A 577 6.44 0.85 25.42
N ILE A 578 6.72 0.27 24.25
CA ILE A 578 6.57 -1.17 24.01
C ILE A 578 7.91 -1.92 23.91
N ARG A 579 9.06 -1.24 24.08
CA ARG A 579 10.40 -1.83 23.90
C ARG A 579 10.59 -3.14 24.68
N HIS A 580 10.02 -3.21 25.88
CA HIS A 580 10.08 -4.36 26.78
C HIS A 580 9.25 -5.58 26.29
N LYS A 581 8.36 -5.37 25.31
CA LYS A 581 7.55 -6.41 24.67
C LYS A 581 8.16 -6.92 23.37
N LEU A 582 9.20 -6.26 22.84
CA LEU A 582 9.88 -6.62 21.60
C LEU A 582 11.08 -7.52 21.90
N VAL A 583 11.32 -8.51 21.03
CA VAL A 583 12.57 -9.30 21.07
C VAL A 583 13.77 -8.43 20.65
N CYS A 584 13.60 -7.61 19.61
CA CYS A 584 14.53 -6.54 19.25
C CYS A 584 14.09 -5.26 19.95
N SER A 585 14.72 -4.92 21.08
CA SER A 585 14.33 -3.77 21.91
C SER A 585 14.78 -2.41 21.37
N GLU A 586 15.81 -2.40 20.52
CA GLU A 586 16.44 -1.18 19.99
C GLU A 586 16.70 -1.32 18.48
N PRO A 587 15.65 -1.44 17.64
CA PRO A 587 15.82 -1.40 16.20
C PRO A 587 16.30 -0.01 15.75
N SER A 588 17.20 0.05 14.78
CA SER A 588 17.63 1.33 14.21
C SER A 588 16.51 1.97 13.39
N VAL A 589 16.46 3.31 13.37
CA VAL A 589 15.38 4.08 12.74
C VAL A 589 15.92 5.05 11.69
N ALA A 590 15.59 4.81 10.43
CA ALA A 590 15.75 5.74 9.32
C ALA A 590 14.54 6.67 9.15
N ILE A 591 14.77 7.83 8.55
CA ILE A 591 13.74 8.85 8.32
C ILE A 591 13.70 9.22 6.84
N LEU A 592 12.50 9.24 6.27
CA LEU A 592 12.23 9.90 4.99
C LEU A 592 11.49 11.21 5.25
N PRO A 593 12.16 12.38 5.17
CA PRO A 593 11.60 13.65 5.60
C PRO A 593 10.49 14.15 4.66
N LEU A 594 9.24 14.13 5.11
CA LEU A 594 8.05 14.59 4.38
C LEU A 594 7.45 15.90 4.95
N GLY A 595 7.97 16.41 6.06
CA GLY A 595 7.48 17.64 6.71
C GLY A 595 8.01 18.93 6.09
N THR A 596 7.73 20.07 6.74
CA THR A 596 8.24 21.39 6.34
C THR A 596 9.58 21.75 7.01
N GLY A 597 9.75 21.42 8.30
CA GLY A 597 10.97 21.68 9.09
C GLY A 597 12.09 20.70 8.76
N ASN A 598 11.86 19.42 9.10
CA ASN A 598 12.73 18.26 8.86
C ASN A 598 14.13 18.44 9.46
N ASP A 599 14.22 19.07 10.62
CA ASP A 599 15.50 19.36 11.28
C ASP A 599 16.25 18.08 11.62
N LEU A 600 15.54 17.05 12.10
CA LEU A 600 16.16 15.75 12.39
C LEU A 600 16.68 15.07 11.10
N GLY A 601 15.89 15.14 10.01
CA GLY A 601 16.30 14.61 8.71
C GLY A 601 17.55 15.28 8.14
N ARG A 602 17.75 16.58 8.40
CA ARG A 602 18.96 17.30 7.99
C ARG A 602 20.19 16.86 8.77
N VAL A 603 20.06 16.74 10.09
CA VAL A 603 21.15 16.35 11.00
C VAL A 603 21.59 14.91 10.71
N LEU A 604 20.64 14.01 10.46
CA LEU A 604 20.91 12.62 10.09
C LEU A 604 21.20 12.43 8.59
N ARG A 605 21.38 13.51 7.83
CA ARG A 605 21.77 13.49 6.41
C ARG A 605 20.78 12.81 5.45
N TRP A 606 19.53 12.62 5.86
CA TRP A 606 18.41 12.24 4.99
C TRP A 606 17.87 13.42 4.16
N GLY A 607 18.30 14.63 4.48
CA GLY A 607 18.07 15.84 3.68
C GLY A 607 16.91 16.71 4.18
N ALA A 608 16.70 17.82 3.48
CA ALA A 608 15.72 18.84 3.83
C ALA A 608 14.25 18.42 3.55
N GLY A 609 14.07 17.33 2.82
CA GLY A 609 12.77 16.72 2.55
C GLY A 609 12.63 16.18 1.14
N TYR A 610 11.74 15.20 0.99
CA TYR A 610 11.52 14.42 -0.22
C TYR A 610 11.11 15.28 -1.42
N SER A 611 11.87 15.11 -2.50
CA SER A 611 11.77 15.85 -3.75
C SER A 611 11.39 14.96 -4.94
N GLY A 612 11.00 13.71 -4.69
CA GLY A 612 10.58 12.76 -5.74
C GLY A 612 11.66 11.76 -6.13
N GLU A 613 12.62 11.53 -5.23
CA GLU A 613 13.65 10.51 -5.35
C GLU A 613 13.01 9.13 -5.58
N ASP A 614 13.69 8.29 -6.37
CA ASP A 614 13.19 6.95 -6.65
C ASP A 614 13.08 6.11 -5.36
N PRO A 615 11.90 5.55 -5.02
CA PRO A 615 11.70 4.79 -3.79
C PRO A 615 12.61 3.57 -3.65
N TYR A 616 13.02 2.95 -4.76
CA TYR A 616 13.99 1.85 -4.71
C TYR A 616 15.37 2.34 -4.26
N SER A 617 15.82 3.49 -4.78
CA SER A 617 17.08 4.11 -4.37
C SER A 617 17.08 4.51 -2.89
N ILE A 618 15.96 5.02 -2.37
CA ILE A 618 15.78 5.29 -0.93
C ILE A 618 15.99 4.03 -0.10
N LEU A 619 15.37 2.90 -0.47
CA LEU A 619 15.53 1.65 0.27
C LEU A 619 16.97 1.14 0.24
N VAL A 620 17.69 1.31 -0.87
CA VAL A 620 19.12 0.97 -0.95
C VAL A 620 19.93 1.84 0.03
N SER A 621 19.65 3.15 0.11
CA SER A 621 20.31 4.02 1.09
C SER A 621 20.02 3.62 2.54
N VAL A 622 18.82 3.10 2.84
CA VAL A 622 18.46 2.58 4.18
C VAL A 622 19.17 1.26 4.49
N ASP A 623 19.31 0.35 3.52
CA ASP A 623 20.07 -0.90 3.68
C ASP A 623 21.56 -0.63 3.95
N GLU A 624 22.09 0.41 3.30
CA GLU A 624 23.50 0.79 3.39
C GLU A 624 23.81 1.69 4.59
N ALA A 625 22.80 2.32 5.23
CA ALA A 625 22.95 3.29 6.31
C ALA A 625 23.68 2.76 7.56
N ASP A 626 24.49 3.65 8.15
CA ASP A 626 25.19 3.42 9.43
C ASP A 626 24.34 3.86 10.62
N ASP A 627 24.54 3.20 11.76
CA ASP A 627 23.85 3.51 13.00
C ASP A 627 24.57 4.66 13.76
N VAL A 628 23.80 5.59 14.31
CA VAL A 628 24.27 6.61 15.28
C VAL A 628 23.40 6.63 16.51
N LEU A 629 23.96 7.11 17.61
CA LEU A 629 23.20 7.40 18.81
C LEU A 629 22.65 8.83 18.74
N MET A 630 21.46 9.02 19.29
CA MET A 630 20.86 10.31 19.54
C MET A 630 20.21 10.33 20.92
N ASP A 631 20.59 11.28 21.75
CA ASP A 631 19.99 11.51 23.05
C ASP A 631 18.52 11.90 22.91
N ARG A 632 17.73 11.47 23.89
CA ARG A 632 16.34 11.88 24.06
C ARG A 632 16.15 12.47 25.43
N TRP A 633 15.17 13.36 25.54
CA TRP A 633 14.99 14.17 26.73
C TRP A 633 13.55 14.08 27.23
N THR A 634 13.42 13.92 28.54
CA THR A 634 12.14 13.97 29.24
C THR A 634 11.96 15.36 29.84
N ILE A 635 10.82 15.96 29.54
CA ILE A 635 10.36 17.22 30.10
C ILE A 635 9.20 16.93 31.05
N LEU A 636 9.36 17.28 32.32
CA LEU A 636 8.31 17.22 33.33
C LEU A 636 7.75 18.62 33.53
N LEU A 637 6.45 18.77 33.32
CA LEU A 637 5.70 19.99 33.55
C LEU A 637 4.97 19.87 34.88
N ASP A 638 4.85 21.00 35.59
CA ASP A 638 4.11 21.10 36.85
C ASP A 638 4.68 20.20 37.97
N ALA A 639 6.01 20.06 38.00
CA ALA A 639 6.70 19.34 39.07
C ALA A 639 6.61 20.15 40.38
N GLU A 640 5.77 19.71 41.33
CA GLU A 640 5.73 20.28 42.68
C GLU A 640 6.93 19.77 43.50
N GLU A 641 7.52 20.64 44.34
CA GLU A 641 8.44 20.18 45.38
C GLU A 641 7.62 19.58 46.54
N PRO A 642 8.03 18.43 47.11
CA PRO A 642 7.33 17.87 48.27
C PRO A 642 7.42 18.88 49.42
N ALA A 643 6.28 19.46 49.79
CA ALA A 643 6.22 20.42 50.88
C ALA A 643 6.58 19.73 52.21
N GLU A 644 7.68 20.15 52.83
CA GLU A 644 7.95 19.82 54.23
C GLU A 644 6.87 20.49 55.11
N GLY A 645 5.88 19.72 55.56
CA GLY A 645 4.98 20.12 56.65
C GLY A 645 3.50 20.31 56.35
N ALA A 646 2.88 19.53 55.45
CA ALA A 646 1.42 19.52 55.28
C ALA A 646 0.73 18.47 56.18
N GLU A 647 0.68 18.70 57.49
CA GLU A 647 -0.41 18.17 58.31
C GLU A 647 -1.66 19.00 57.99
N ASN A 648 -2.48 18.51 57.06
CA ASN A 648 -3.94 18.64 56.99
C ASN A 648 -4.39 18.27 55.56
N GLY A 649 -5.30 17.31 55.47
CA GLY A 649 -5.69 16.65 54.21
C GLY A 649 -6.11 17.62 53.10
N ILE A 650 -5.41 17.54 51.97
CA ILE A 650 -5.74 18.18 50.68
C ILE A 650 -5.38 17.16 49.58
N ALA A 651 -6.15 17.21 48.48
CA ALA A 651 -6.14 16.29 47.33
C ALA A 651 -4.75 15.78 46.91
N GLU A 652 -4.68 14.51 46.48
CA GLU A 652 -3.48 13.96 45.85
C GLU A 652 -3.04 14.90 44.70
N PRO A 653 -1.78 15.37 44.69
CA PRO A 653 -1.30 16.23 43.62
C PRO A 653 -1.42 15.51 42.29
N GLU A 654 -1.92 16.21 41.26
CA GLU A 654 -1.98 15.64 39.91
C GLU A 654 -0.55 15.28 39.46
N PRO A 655 -0.34 14.10 38.88
CA PRO A 655 0.98 13.70 38.44
C PRO A 655 1.50 14.67 37.37
N PRO A 656 2.82 14.99 37.37
CA PRO A 656 3.39 15.93 36.43
C PRO A 656 3.19 15.45 35.00
N LYS A 657 2.87 16.38 34.08
CA LYS A 657 2.71 16.05 32.67
C LYS A 657 4.09 15.78 32.06
N ILE A 658 4.23 14.61 31.45
CA ILE A 658 5.48 14.14 30.85
C ILE A 658 5.45 14.39 29.33
N VAL A 659 6.46 15.08 28.80
CA VAL A 659 6.64 15.31 27.37
C VAL A 659 8.02 14.78 26.96
N GLN A 660 8.09 14.09 25.82
CA GLN A 660 9.35 13.60 25.25
C GLN A 660 9.82 14.56 24.16
N MET A 661 11.10 14.95 24.20
CA MET A 661 11.74 15.85 23.25
C MET A 661 12.85 15.12 22.49
N ASN A 662 12.90 15.34 21.18
CA ASN A 662 13.91 14.78 20.28
C ASN A 662 14.78 15.87 19.65
N ASN A 663 14.22 17.04 19.34
CA ASN A 663 14.93 18.09 18.61
C ASN A 663 15.21 19.29 19.52
N TYR A 664 14.17 19.99 19.97
CA TYR A 664 14.32 21.21 20.76
C TYR A 664 13.02 21.64 21.45
N CYS A 665 13.18 22.39 22.54
CA CYS A 665 12.11 22.99 23.34
C CYS A 665 12.32 24.50 23.41
N GLY A 666 11.28 25.28 23.11
CA GLY A 666 11.32 26.74 23.11
C GLY A 666 10.35 27.36 24.10
N LEU A 667 10.76 28.44 24.76
CA LEU A 667 9.94 29.27 25.62
C LEU A 667 9.94 30.71 25.10
N GLY A 668 8.80 31.40 25.18
CA GLY A 668 8.65 32.79 24.75
C GLY A 668 8.46 32.93 23.24
N ILE A 669 9.18 33.84 22.58
CA ILE A 669 8.89 34.25 21.19
C ILE A 669 8.91 33.07 20.19
N ASP A 670 9.81 32.10 20.33
CA ASP A 670 9.86 30.92 19.47
C ASP A 670 8.57 30.09 19.56
N ALA A 671 8.11 29.83 20.79
CA ALA A 671 6.88 29.13 21.05
C ALA A 671 5.63 29.92 20.66
N GLU A 672 5.64 31.24 20.84
CA GLU A 672 4.53 32.11 20.42
C GLU A 672 4.33 32.07 18.90
N LEU A 673 5.42 32.15 18.11
CA LEU A 673 5.33 32.02 16.64
C LEU A 673 4.83 30.63 16.22
N SER A 674 5.27 29.60 16.94
CA SER A 674 4.83 28.22 16.70
C SER A 674 3.34 28.06 17.00
N LEU A 675 2.85 28.68 18.08
CA LEU A 675 1.43 28.69 18.47
C LEU A 675 0.55 29.43 17.45
N ASP A 676 0.97 30.61 17.00
CA ASP A 676 0.24 31.36 15.98
C ASP A 676 0.17 30.59 14.64
N PHE A 677 1.27 29.93 14.25
CA PHE A 677 1.29 29.04 13.10
C PHE A 677 0.37 27.82 13.29
N HIS A 678 0.34 27.25 14.49
CA HIS A 678 -0.53 26.13 14.83
C HIS A 678 -2.01 26.49 14.71
N HIS A 679 -2.43 27.61 15.30
CA HIS A 679 -3.82 28.08 15.18
C HIS A 679 -4.21 28.35 13.72
N ALA A 680 -3.34 28.99 12.94
CA ALA A 680 -3.59 29.20 11.51
C ALA A 680 -3.78 27.87 10.75
N ARG A 681 -3.04 26.82 11.14
CA ARG A 681 -3.17 25.47 10.57
C ARG A 681 -4.45 24.77 11.01
N GLU A 682 -4.90 24.96 12.23
CA GLU A 682 -6.14 24.38 12.74
C GLU A 682 -7.38 25.05 12.14
N GLU A 683 -7.32 26.36 11.91
CA GLU A 683 -8.39 27.13 11.28
C GLU A 683 -8.63 26.71 9.82
N GLU A 684 -7.57 26.51 9.04
CA GLU A 684 -7.67 26.17 7.61
C GLU A 684 -6.73 25.01 7.18
N PRO A 685 -6.93 23.77 7.64
CA PRO A 685 -5.99 22.66 7.42
C PRO A 685 -5.68 22.37 5.94
N GLY A 686 -6.66 22.53 5.05
CA GLY A 686 -6.51 22.29 3.60
C GLY A 686 -5.50 23.21 2.92
N LYS A 687 -5.19 24.38 3.49
CA LYS A 687 -4.17 25.29 2.95
C LYS A 687 -2.74 24.89 3.30
N PHE A 688 -2.53 23.91 4.17
CA PHE A 688 -1.20 23.55 4.69
C PHE A 688 -0.54 22.36 3.95
N ASN A 689 -0.89 22.20 2.67
CA ASN A 689 -0.44 21.08 1.84
C ASN A 689 0.88 21.35 1.08
N SER A 690 1.46 22.54 1.20
CA SER A 690 2.70 22.93 0.51
C SER A 690 3.76 23.45 1.48
N ARG A 691 4.98 22.89 1.42
CA ARG A 691 6.13 23.35 2.24
C ARG A 691 6.44 24.83 2.02
N PHE A 692 6.34 25.31 0.78
CA PHE A 692 6.61 26.71 0.45
C PHE A 692 5.57 27.64 1.07
N HIS A 693 4.28 27.28 0.94
CA HIS A 693 3.19 28.02 1.55
C HIS A 693 3.30 28.03 3.08
N ASN A 694 3.56 26.88 3.69
CA ASN A 694 3.73 26.73 5.13
C ASN A 694 4.86 27.63 5.66
N LYS A 695 5.99 27.70 4.94
CA LYS A 695 7.08 28.64 5.28
C LYS A 695 6.66 30.10 5.13
N GLY A 696 5.89 30.44 4.09
CA GLY A 696 5.35 31.79 3.90
C GLY A 696 4.40 32.24 5.02
N VAL A 697 3.53 31.34 5.50
CA VAL A 697 2.65 31.60 6.65
C VAL A 697 3.48 31.86 7.90
N TYR A 698 4.52 31.06 8.16
CA TYR A 698 5.42 31.25 9.30
C TYR A 698 6.10 32.64 9.28
N VAL A 699 6.55 33.08 8.10
CA VAL A 699 7.10 34.44 7.93
C VAL A 699 6.04 35.51 8.21
N LYS A 700 4.80 35.34 7.70
CA LYS A 700 3.71 36.29 7.91
C LYS A 700 3.38 36.48 9.39
N VAL A 701 3.24 35.38 10.15
CA VAL A 701 2.98 35.46 11.60
C VAL A 701 4.16 36.11 12.34
N GLY A 702 5.39 35.81 11.93
CA GLY A 702 6.60 36.47 12.44
C GLY A 702 6.57 37.99 12.26
N LEU A 703 6.27 38.47 11.05
CA LEU A 703 6.23 39.91 10.75
C LEU A 703 5.20 40.67 11.59
N GLN A 704 4.09 40.02 11.98
CA GLN A 704 3.06 40.64 12.83
C GLN A 704 3.53 40.89 14.27
N LYS A 705 4.62 40.25 14.72
CA LYS A 705 5.10 40.30 16.11
C LYS A 705 6.36 41.13 16.32
N ILE A 706 6.89 41.78 15.27
CA ILE A 706 8.13 42.57 15.32
C ILE A 706 8.05 43.76 16.30
N SER A 707 6.89 44.40 16.43
CA SER A 707 6.71 45.59 17.29
C SER A 707 6.41 45.27 18.75
N HIS A 708 6.23 43.99 19.11
CA HIS A 708 5.90 43.58 20.47
C HIS A 708 7.19 43.37 21.27
N THR A 709 7.42 44.17 22.32
CA THR A 709 8.56 43.98 23.23
C THR A 709 8.23 42.95 24.30
N ARG A 710 9.13 41.99 24.51
CA ARG A 710 9.01 40.97 25.56
C ARG A 710 10.17 41.08 26.54
N ASN A 711 9.95 40.62 27.78
CA ASN A 711 10.99 40.64 28.82
C ASN A 711 11.10 39.26 29.48
N LEU A 712 11.26 38.20 28.68
CA LEU A 712 11.21 36.82 29.15
C LEU A 712 12.17 36.57 30.32
N HIS A 713 13.37 37.13 30.27
CA HIS A 713 14.39 37.07 31.33
C HIS A 713 13.92 37.54 32.72
N LYS A 714 12.85 38.34 32.81
CA LYS A 714 12.26 38.78 34.08
C LYS A 714 11.13 37.86 34.57
N ASP A 715 10.60 37.04 33.68
CA ASP A 715 9.43 36.19 33.92
C ASP A 715 9.82 34.72 34.15
N ILE A 716 11.11 34.36 34.01
CA ILE A 716 11.63 33.01 34.28
C ILE A 716 12.92 33.04 35.11
N LYS A 717 13.22 31.92 35.78
CA LYS A 717 14.54 31.62 36.35
C LYS A 717 15.07 30.32 35.76
N LEU A 718 16.37 30.26 35.50
CA LEU A 718 17.04 29.08 34.95
C LEU A 718 18.07 28.55 35.95
N GLN A 719 18.00 27.25 36.22
CA GLN A 719 19.04 26.49 36.90
C GLN A 719 19.54 25.39 35.97
N VAL A 720 20.87 25.25 35.88
CA VAL A 720 21.57 24.25 35.06
C VAL A 720 22.51 23.47 35.97
N ASP A 721 22.37 22.14 36.00
CA ASP A 721 23.19 21.24 36.82
C ASP A 721 23.41 21.77 38.27
N GLN A 722 22.31 22.17 38.90
CA GLN A 722 22.21 22.73 40.26
C GLN A 722 22.70 24.19 40.44
N HIS A 723 23.18 24.86 39.40
CA HIS A 723 23.65 26.25 39.47
C HIS A 723 22.63 27.22 38.86
N GLU A 724 22.30 28.31 39.55
CA GLU A 724 21.48 29.38 38.95
C GLU A 724 22.28 30.10 37.85
N VAL A 725 21.62 30.33 36.71
CA VAL A 725 22.21 31.03 35.56
C VAL A 725 21.47 32.34 35.33
N GLU A 726 22.21 33.45 35.34
CA GLU A 726 21.66 34.77 35.05
C GLU A 726 21.34 34.92 33.56
N LEU A 727 20.11 35.33 33.25
CA LEU A 727 19.64 35.45 31.87
C LEU A 727 19.87 36.86 31.31
N PRO A 728 20.45 36.99 30.09
CA PRO A 728 20.54 38.28 29.41
C PRO A 728 19.16 38.77 28.96
N SER A 729 19.07 39.99 28.43
CA SER A 729 17.81 40.55 27.92
C SER A 729 17.31 39.79 26.69
N ILE A 730 16.53 38.72 26.92
CA ILE A 730 15.98 37.83 25.89
C ILE A 730 14.45 37.89 25.85
N GLU A 731 13.93 37.55 24.68
CA GLU A 731 12.50 37.34 24.40
C GLU A 731 12.15 35.85 24.21
N GLY A 732 13.16 35.00 23.99
CA GLY A 732 13.01 33.56 23.86
C GLY A 732 14.19 32.80 24.45
N LEU A 733 13.91 31.64 25.05
CA LEU A 733 14.90 30.70 25.60
C LEU A 733 14.65 29.33 24.93
N ILE A 734 15.67 28.76 24.31
CA ILE A 734 15.55 27.54 23.51
C ILE A 734 16.59 26.52 23.98
N PHE A 735 16.13 25.32 24.28
CA PHE A 735 16.94 24.14 24.60
C PHE A 735 17.06 23.28 23.34
N ILE A 736 18.28 22.97 22.92
CA ILE A 736 18.58 22.31 21.65
C ILE A 736 19.30 21.00 21.92
N ASN A 737 18.80 19.91 21.31
CA ASN A 737 19.42 18.59 21.30
C ASN A 737 20.13 18.27 19.98
N ILE A 738 19.73 18.93 18.89
CA ILE A 738 20.29 18.70 17.56
C ILE A 738 20.82 20.01 16.97
N PRO A 739 21.93 20.03 16.22
CA PRO A 739 22.51 21.26 15.66
C PRO A 739 21.73 21.75 14.42
N SER A 740 20.41 21.89 14.55
CA SER A 740 19.47 22.36 13.53
C SER A 740 18.19 22.85 14.21
N TRP A 741 17.80 24.09 13.91
CA TRP A 741 16.59 24.71 14.43
C TRP A 741 15.84 25.43 13.32
N GLY A 742 14.50 25.38 13.34
CA GLY A 742 13.67 26.22 12.48
C GLY A 742 13.88 26.00 10.97
N SER A 743 13.96 24.74 10.51
CA SER A 743 14.24 24.35 9.12
C SER A 743 15.69 24.49 8.67
N GLY A 744 16.64 24.15 9.55
CA GLY A 744 18.06 24.00 9.20
C GLY A 744 18.98 25.11 9.67
N ALA A 745 18.53 26.06 10.48
CA ALA A 745 19.38 27.13 10.99
C ALA A 745 20.25 26.63 12.14
N ASP A 746 21.50 27.09 12.18
CA ASP A 746 22.42 26.84 13.29
C ASP A 746 22.23 27.94 14.35
N LEU A 747 21.44 27.64 15.39
CA LEU A 747 21.17 28.59 16.46
C LEU A 747 22.38 28.76 17.39
N TRP A 748 23.21 27.71 17.56
CA TRP A 748 24.40 27.75 18.42
C TRP A 748 25.55 28.55 17.78
N GLY A 749 25.69 28.43 16.46
CA GLY A 749 26.74 29.05 15.68
C GLY A 749 28.06 28.28 15.70
N SER A 750 28.94 28.59 14.74
CA SER A 750 30.20 27.88 14.50
C SER A 750 31.45 28.51 15.15
N GLU A 751 31.33 29.68 15.77
CA GLU A 751 32.46 30.35 16.41
C GLU A 751 32.95 29.57 17.64
N SER A 752 34.27 29.46 17.81
CA SER A 752 34.86 28.80 18.97
C SER A 752 34.73 29.67 20.23
N ASP A 753 34.20 29.11 21.31
CA ASP A 753 34.11 29.75 22.62
C ASP A 753 34.63 28.78 23.67
N ASN A 754 35.67 29.18 24.42
CA ASN A 754 36.33 28.31 25.39
C ASN A 754 35.43 27.94 26.60
N ARG A 755 34.25 28.57 26.73
CA ARG A 755 33.28 28.27 27.79
C ARG A 755 32.44 27.03 27.50
N PHE A 756 32.38 26.59 26.25
CA PHE A 756 31.43 25.57 25.81
C PHE A 756 32.09 24.55 24.90
N GLU A 757 31.57 23.33 24.93
CA GLU A 757 31.97 22.28 24.01
C GLU A 757 31.23 22.39 22.67
N LYS A 758 31.71 21.67 21.66
CA LYS A 758 31.04 21.62 20.36
C LYS A 758 29.76 20.77 20.51
N PRO A 759 28.59 21.26 20.09
CA PRO A 759 27.33 20.52 20.16
C PRO A 759 27.42 19.16 19.48
N ARG A 760 26.88 18.14 20.14
CA ARG A 760 26.67 16.80 19.59
C ARG A 760 25.30 16.30 20.01
N ILE A 761 24.83 15.29 19.30
CA ILE A 761 23.51 14.71 19.54
C ILE A 761 23.56 13.51 20.48
N ASP A 762 24.75 13.12 20.94
CA ASP A 762 25.04 11.85 21.62
C ASP A 762 25.98 12.02 22.83
N ASP A 763 26.03 13.21 23.43
CA ASP A 763 26.92 13.55 24.54
C ASP A 763 26.22 13.75 25.89
N GLY A 764 24.90 13.59 25.94
CA GLY A 764 24.08 13.74 27.13
C GLY A 764 23.90 15.19 27.57
N LEU A 765 24.12 16.17 26.68
CA LEU A 765 23.99 17.59 26.97
C LEU A 765 22.93 18.26 26.07
N LEU A 766 22.31 19.33 26.58
CA LEU A 766 21.55 20.27 25.76
C LEU A 766 22.27 21.61 25.69
N GLU A 767 22.17 22.24 24.53
CA GLU A 767 22.53 23.64 24.33
C GLU A 767 21.38 24.57 24.72
N VAL A 768 21.65 25.57 25.57
CA VAL A 768 20.68 26.61 25.93
C VAL A 768 21.02 27.92 25.24
N VAL A 769 20.09 28.42 24.43
CA VAL A 769 20.29 29.60 23.59
C VAL A 769 19.19 30.63 23.79
N GLY A 770 19.58 31.90 23.90
CA GLY A 770 18.69 33.04 23.99
C GLY A 770 18.50 33.75 22.66
N VAL A 771 17.27 34.19 22.37
CA VAL A 771 16.93 35.05 21.23
C VAL A 771 16.25 36.34 21.71
N THR A 772 16.42 37.43 20.97
CA THR A 772 16.03 38.79 21.40
C THR A 772 14.84 39.35 20.62
N GLY A 773 14.12 38.52 19.88
CA GLY A 773 12.95 38.89 19.09
C GLY A 773 13.03 38.45 17.62
N VAL A 774 11.97 38.73 16.87
CA VAL A 774 11.75 38.21 15.50
C VAL A 774 12.86 38.62 14.53
N VAL A 775 13.34 39.87 14.58
CA VAL A 775 14.39 40.35 13.66
C VAL A 775 15.70 39.58 13.88
N HIS A 776 16.06 39.34 15.13
CA HIS A 776 17.24 38.55 15.47
C HIS A 776 17.08 37.10 15.00
N MET A 777 15.92 36.48 15.25
CA MET A 777 15.63 35.13 14.75
C MET A 777 15.70 35.03 13.23
N GLY A 778 15.20 36.04 12.49
CA GLY A 778 15.34 36.11 11.03
C GLY A 778 16.79 36.23 10.55
N GLN A 779 17.63 36.96 11.29
CA GLN A 779 19.08 37.02 11.02
C GLN A 779 19.77 35.68 11.27
N VAL A 780 19.35 34.92 12.29
CA VAL A 780 19.83 33.55 12.54
C VAL A 780 19.41 32.62 11.41
N GLN A 781 18.15 32.61 11.01
CA GLN A 781 17.67 31.80 9.89
C GLN A 781 18.38 32.13 8.57
N GLY A 782 18.77 33.39 8.38
CA GLY A 782 19.57 33.83 7.24
C GLY A 782 21.07 33.56 7.35
N GLY A 783 21.57 33.03 8.47
CA GLY A 783 22.99 32.75 8.71
C GLY A 783 23.85 33.99 8.97
N PHE A 784 23.25 35.14 9.28
CA PHE A 784 23.96 36.40 9.53
C PHE A 784 24.37 36.58 10.99
N ARG A 785 23.72 35.86 11.92
CA ARG A 785 24.01 35.85 13.35
C ARG A 785 23.77 34.45 13.92
N SER A 786 24.30 34.19 15.11
CA SER A 786 23.89 33.07 15.96
C SER A 786 23.04 33.58 17.11
N GLY A 787 22.36 32.67 17.82
CA GLY A 787 21.73 33.01 19.09
C GLY A 787 22.77 33.30 20.19
N ILE A 788 22.27 33.76 21.34
CA ILE A 788 23.10 34.06 22.52
C ILE A 788 23.32 32.76 23.30
N ARG A 789 24.54 32.21 23.27
CA ARG A 789 24.88 31.01 24.05
C ARG A 789 24.79 31.29 25.55
N ILE A 790 23.94 30.55 26.26
CA ILE A 790 23.68 30.75 27.69
C ILE A 790 24.35 29.66 28.52
N ALA A 791 24.09 28.39 28.19
CA ALA A 791 24.59 27.25 28.96
C ALA A 791 24.67 25.97 28.11
N GLN A 792 25.42 24.98 28.60
CA GLN A 792 25.34 23.56 28.22
C GLN A 792 25.22 22.75 29.51
N GLY A 793 24.40 21.71 29.51
CA GLY A 793 24.19 20.90 30.73
C GLY A 793 23.32 19.67 30.52
N SER A 794 23.17 18.88 31.58
CA SER A 794 22.47 17.58 31.55
C SER A 794 21.14 17.58 32.34
N TYR A 795 20.94 18.58 33.18
CA TYR A 795 19.75 18.74 33.99
C TYR A 795 19.37 20.22 34.09
N PHE A 796 18.10 20.52 33.82
CA PHE A 796 17.59 21.88 33.81
C PHE A 796 16.34 22.00 34.65
N ARG A 797 16.27 23.09 35.43
CA ARG A 797 15.05 23.51 36.12
C ARG A 797 14.73 24.94 35.68
N VAL A 798 13.56 25.11 35.07
CA VAL A 798 13.03 26.41 34.66
C VAL A 798 11.83 26.74 35.52
N THR A 799 11.90 27.85 36.26
CA THR A 799 10.77 28.35 37.06
C THR A 799 10.06 29.44 36.29
N LEU A 800 8.79 29.20 35.94
CA LEU A 800 7.93 30.18 35.27
C LEU A 800 7.17 31.01 36.30
N LEU A 801 7.30 32.33 36.22
CA LEU A 801 6.64 33.26 37.15
C LEU A 801 5.26 33.72 36.65
N LYS A 802 4.98 33.52 35.36
CA LYS A 802 3.74 33.89 34.67
C LYS A 802 3.40 32.85 33.59
N PRO A 803 2.17 32.83 33.06
CA PRO A 803 1.85 32.01 31.90
C PRO A 803 2.73 32.38 30.71
N ILE A 804 3.40 31.39 30.11
CA ILE A 804 4.38 31.59 29.04
C ILE A 804 4.10 30.61 27.89
N PRO A 805 4.18 31.04 26.61
CA PRO A 805 4.17 30.13 25.48
C PRO A 805 5.36 29.16 25.54
N VAL A 806 5.08 27.87 25.38
CA VAL A 806 6.06 26.77 25.31
C VAL A 806 5.79 25.95 24.05
N GLN A 807 6.84 25.46 23.40
CA GLN A 807 6.74 24.48 22.33
C GLN A 807 7.79 23.40 22.51
N VAL A 808 7.44 22.15 22.17
CA VAL A 808 8.36 21.02 22.14
C VAL A 808 8.22 20.32 20.80
N ASP A 809 9.33 20.20 20.06
CA ASP A 809 9.38 19.58 18.72
C ASP A 809 8.30 20.10 17.75
N GLY A 810 7.90 21.38 17.90
CA GLY A 810 6.90 22.05 17.07
C GLY A 810 5.45 21.94 17.56
N GLU A 811 5.18 21.28 18.68
CA GLU A 811 3.86 21.23 19.32
C GLU A 811 3.74 22.32 20.40
N PRO A 812 2.94 23.39 20.21
CA PRO A 812 2.93 24.56 21.08
C PRO A 812 1.72 24.63 22.03
N TRP A 813 1.88 25.27 23.19
CA TRP A 813 0.79 25.60 24.13
C TRP A 813 1.18 26.77 25.05
N ILE A 814 0.23 27.23 25.88
CA ILE A 814 0.52 28.18 26.97
C ILE A 814 0.70 27.38 28.26
N GLN A 815 1.90 27.41 28.85
CA GLN A 815 2.19 26.78 30.14
C GLN A 815 1.86 27.74 31.28
N ALA A 816 1.22 27.24 32.33
CA ALA A 816 0.94 27.99 33.56
C ALA A 816 2.23 28.28 34.36
N PRO A 817 2.22 29.23 35.32
CA PRO A 817 3.32 29.39 36.25
C PRO A 817 3.60 28.08 37.00
N GLY A 818 4.87 27.74 37.18
CA GLY A 818 5.28 26.44 37.74
C GLY A 818 6.72 26.08 37.43
N GLN A 819 7.10 24.83 37.71
CA GLN A 819 8.40 24.29 37.37
C GLN A 819 8.35 23.42 36.10
N ILE A 820 9.34 23.61 35.25
CA ILE A 820 9.67 22.69 34.14
C ILE A 820 11.02 22.05 34.46
N ILE A 821 11.08 20.72 34.43
CA ILE A 821 12.32 19.96 34.60
C ILE A 821 12.65 19.28 33.28
N ILE A 822 13.88 19.44 32.80
CA ILE A 822 14.39 18.78 31.59
C ILE A 822 15.58 17.90 31.96
N SER A 823 15.53 16.63 31.57
CA SER A 823 16.57 15.64 31.90
C SER A 823 16.67 14.54 30.84
N ALA A 824 17.82 13.89 30.76
CA ALA A 824 18.07 12.82 29.79
C ALA A 824 17.15 11.60 30.01
N ALA A 825 16.62 11.06 28.93
CA ALA A 825 15.80 9.84 28.88
C ALA A 825 16.57 8.60 28.36
N GLY A 826 17.82 8.79 27.93
CA GLY A 826 18.69 7.78 27.32
C GLY A 826 18.70 7.84 25.79
N PRO A 827 19.77 7.32 25.13
CA PRO A 827 19.95 7.46 23.70
C PRO A 827 19.08 6.50 22.88
N LYS A 828 18.91 6.82 21.60
CA LYS A 828 18.28 5.98 20.57
C LYS A 828 19.20 5.76 19.38
N VAL A 829 19.09 4.56 18.82
CA VAL A 829 19.80 4.17 17.60
C VAL A 829 19.01 4.67 16.39
N LEU A 830 19.60 5.58 15.63
CA LEU A 830 19.05 6.14 14.40
C LEU A 830 19.98 5.79 13.23
N ASP A 831 19.43 5.71 12.02
CA ASP A 831 20.23 5.53 10.81
C ASP A 831 20.68 6.90 10.27
N VAL A 832 21.94 7.02 9.86
CA VAL A 832 22.47 8.19 9.14
C VAL A 832 22.53 7.92 7.65
N GLY A 833 21.95 8.83 6.88
CA GLY A 833 22.00 8.79 5.42
C GLY A 833 23.42 9.00 4.88
N PHE A 834 23.77 8.25 3.84
CA PHE A 834 24.94 8.54 3.01
C PHE A 834 24.59 9.68 2.06
N SER A 835 25.00 10.91 2.43
CA SER A 835 24.93 12.08 1.55
C SER A 835 25.99 12.07 0.46
#